data_AF-A0A937RIB7-F1
#
_entry.id   AF-A0A937RIB7-F1
#
_cell.length_a   1.000
_cell.length_b   1.000
_cell.length_c   1.000
_cell.angle_alpha   90.00
_cell.angle_beta   90.00
_cell.angle_gamma   90.00
#
_symmetry.space_group_name_H-M   'P 1'
#
loop_
_entity.id
_entity.type
_entity.pdbx_description
1 polymer ?
#
loop_
_entity_poly.entity_id
_entity_poly.type
_entity_poly.pdbx_seq_one_letter_code
_entity_poly.pdbx_strand_id
1 'polypeptide(L)'
;MAFDVDGYRARVVDPARRSGVPADPFLRYALDDVTATSPVRFSARVDEVVRYWRTLQLKKTYATVADALLAAHAQLEAEGRLTPAFFRQERDRLRKTESDRLDRLVRSLAAAGPCVTEAMVDALVADVAGVFDRAAVLAALGRHRVRLVQPGWVVPDGPPTPRARSLRVPLGTLGLRLSADLVLGVDEVRAGFHLRGGFRLAARGESVTQPRVDAARRARAGSPQDERKTAAENVFAIVAAATRGGPGLDYDALVRWEVAEALRGRVAAGWPAPAVADEAVALGLVRAEADEFAVLLVEAARAARTGGDPLQEVHEALAGGQLRLAARLLAAVPAADGGDQLVELRTRIASAVARVDRLARDAGRASAAGRSEAAAELLAEAVEIAADDEDLADRLRAIPPPPPTDVVAAVDGGRVTVRWAPSAARTGQVTYRLVRVATGAAASPESADRVADTRANTAVDPDPPLGEPARYAVFACRKDGIWSADASAAPVLLVPDVEELTVAATDRSVRGSWRAHPAVREVAVVRREKPAAAGAARGQLPASPVLVRASPAGFEDVDVRRDTTYEYTVRAVYLGRDGTRRQSPGRVALARPQRPPEPVRDLVVDLRAEPRGDGPAAVTAVASWTPPRAGAVEIRLAGSAPAWTVGDQVPADRAGRHGMVAPGSPTRRPDGRVALRIDPRRGRCYVTALTAVPAGATVAVGNTVPVSLVDAVTALVATRFGDTVRLRWDWPEGAGLARVEWWPTGAPGPAAGGLDGRAGPAGGGLVGGGRVDLRLRRYVDDGGAEITVGPGAVTISVRTVAGADGTETASPAVTVAVPGRAIEVTYTVRQAGLPGRRRLVVTLTPEATCRLPPLVVVGRPDGILPLDASRGTVVAALAARDVVARQPVDIPLEAAWKSPPGLACFVDGGAAPDPEAARVTLVRSRGMR
;
A
#
# COMPACT_ATOMS: atom_id res chain seq x y z
N MET A 1 -52.90 -53.32 60.24
CA MET A 1 -53.40 -52.62 59.05
C MET A 1 -54.05 -53.65 58.14
N ALA A 2 -55.18 -53.33 57.51
CA ALA A 2 -55.80 -54.22 56.52
C ALA A 2 -54.85 -54.41 55.31
N PHE A 3 -54.87 -55.59 54.69
CA PHE A 3 -54.08 -55.85 53.48
C PHE A 3 -54.65 -55.06 52.29
N ASP A 4 -53.88 -54.10 51.81
CA ASP A 4 -54.20 -53.31 50.62
C ASP A 4 -53.94 -54.13 49.36
N VAL A 5 -55.00 -54.74 48.84
CA VAL A 5 -54.97 -55.64 47.69
C VAL A 5 -54.53 -54.92 46.42
N ASP A 6 -55.05 -53.72 46.14
CA ASP A 6 -54.75 -53.00 44.91
C ASP A 6 -53.33 -52.44 44.94
N GLY A 7 -52.89 -51.87 46.08
CA GLY A 7 -51.52 -51.41 46.24
C GLY A 7 -50.50 -52.55 46.28
N TYR A 8 -50.87 -53.74 46.76
CA TYR A 8 -50.01 -54.92 46.67
C TYR A 8 -49.92 -55.46 45.24
N ARG A 9 -51.05 -55.53 44.50
CA ARG A 9 -51.04 -55.93 43.09
C ARG A 9 -50.09 -55.08 42.27
N ALA A 10 -50.21 -53.76 42.37
CA ALA A 10 -49.39 -52.82 41.61
C ALA A 10 -47.89 -52.89 41.96
N ARG A 11 -47.55 -53.12 43.24
CA ARG A 11 -46.15 -53.12 43.72
C ARG A 11 -45.45 -54.47 43.58
N VAL A 12 -46.19 -55.57 43.59
CA VAL A 12 -45.60 -56.92 43.71
C VAL A 12 -46.05 -57.84 42.58
N VAL A 13 -47.36 -57.95 42.34
CA VAL A 13 -47.89 -58.90 41.35
C VAL A 13 -47.62 -58.45 39.91
N ASP A 14 -47.93 -57.20 39.58
CA ASP A 14 -47.74 -56.66 38.24
C ASP A 14 -46.26 -56.60 37.82
N PRO A 15 -45.31 -56.21 38.70
CA PRO A 15 -43.88 -56.33 38.43
C PRO A 15 -43.43 -57.78 38.28
N ALA A 16 -43.87 -58.68 39.16
CA ALA A 16 -43.43 -60.08 39.14
C ALA A 16 -43.83 -60.85 37.87
N ARG A 17 -44.84 -60.38 37.12
CA ARG A 17 -45.16 -60.91 35.79
C ARG A 17 -44.07 -60.68 34.76
N ARG A 18 -43.26 -59.64 34.94
CA ARG A 18 -42.17 -59.25 34.04
C ARG A 18 -40.81 -59.76 34.51
N SER A 19 -40.57 -59.75 35.82
CA SER A 19 -39.26 -60.01 36.42
C SER A 19 -39.19 -61.24 37.33
N GLY A 20 -40.29 -62.01 37.46
CA GLY A 20 -40.34 -63.21 38.31
C GLY A 20 -40.69 -62.91 39.77
N VAL A 21 -40.74 -63.95 40.60
CA VAL A 21 -41.13 -63.84 42.01
C VAL A 21 -40.12 -62.99 42.79
N PRO A 22 -40.55 -61.99 43.61
CA PRO A 22 -39.62 -61.17 44.37
C PRO A 22 -38.79 -62.00 45.34
N ALA A 23 -37.47 -61.81 45.34
CA ALA A 23 -36.56 -62.54 46.23
C ALA A 23 -36.77 -62.18 47.71
N ASP A 24 -37.06 -60.91 48.02
CA ASP A 24 -37.32 -60.45 49.39
C ASP A 24 -38.65 -61.00 49.93
N PRO A 25 -38.62 -61.87 50.96
CA PRO A 25 -39.83 -62.39 51.57
C PRO A 25 -40.72 -61.30 52.20
N PHE A 26 -40.16 -60.18 52.68
CA PHE A 26 -40.96 -59.09 53.24
C PHE A 26 -41.83 -58.43 52.17
N LEU A 27 -41.24 -58.13 51.01
CA LEU A 27 -41.97 -57.59 49.87
C LEU A 27 -42.99 -58.60 49.34
N ARG A 28 -42.58 -59.87 49.21
CA ARG A 28 -43.43 -60.96 48.71
C ARG A 28 -44.69 -61.10 49.55
N TYR A 29 -44.61 -61.10 50.87
CA TYR A 29 -45.76 -61.30 51.76
C TYR A 29 -46.38 -59.98 52.29
N ALA A 30 -46.01 -58.82 51.73
CA ALA A 30 -46.47 -57.51 52.18
C ALA A 30 -46.30 -57.31 53.69
N LEU A 31 -45.14 -57.70 54.22
CA LEU A 31 -44.79 -57.60 55.63
C LEU A 31 -44.06 -56.28 55.90
N ASP A 32 -44.31 -55.75 57.09
CA ASP A 32 -43.58 -54.64 57.70
C ASP A 32 -42.95 -55.09 59.02
N ASP A 33 -42.08 -54.27 59.61
CA ASP A 33 -41.39 -54.65 60.83
C ASP A 33 -42.36 -54.85 62.02
N VAL A 34 -43.54 -54.21 61.99
CA VAL A 34 -44.58 -54.34 63.03
C VAL A 34 -45.30 -55.70 62.95
N THR A 35 -45.64 -56.15 61.75
CA THR A 35 -46.28 -57.45 61.48
C THR A 35 -45.32 -58.61 61.67
N ALA A 36 -44.03 -58.42 61.37
CA ALA A 36 -42.98 -59.42 61.60
C ALA A 36 -42.54 -59.55 63.08
N THR A 37 -42.93 -58.64 63.98
CA THR A 37 -42.54 -58.69 65.40
C THR A 37 -43.33 -59.72 66.21
N SER A 38 -44.54 -60.10 65.76
CA SER A 38 -45.39 -61.09 66.45
C SER A 38 -45.64 -62.30 65.55
N PRO A 39 -45.33 -63.54 65.99
CA PRO A 39 -45.58 -64.75 65.21
C PRO A 39 -47.04 -64.89 64.74
N VAL A 40 -48.00 -64.50 65.58
CA VAL A 40 -49.43 -64.57 65.27
C VAL A 40 -49.80 -63.60 64.14
N ARG A 41 -49.28 -62.36 64.17
CA ARG A 41 -49.55 -61.35 63.12
C ARG A 41 -48.84 -61.70 61.81
N PHE A 42 -47.65 -62.27 61.89
CA PHE A 42 -46.91 -62.77 60.74
C PHE A 42 -47.69 -63.87 60.01
N SER A 43 -48.10 -64.93 60.72
CA SER A 43 -48.87 -66.02 60.13
C SER A 43 -50.18 -65.53 59.53
N ALA A 44 -50.91 -64.66 60.24
CA ALA A 44 -52.16 -64.09 59.73
C ALA A 44 -51.96 -63.31 58.40
N ARG A 45 -50.88 -62.53 58.28
CA ARG A 45 -50.57 -61.79 57.04
C ARG A 45 -50.13 -62.74 55.91
N VAL A 46 -49.32 -63.75 56.21
CA VAL A 46 -48.93 -64.77 55.23
C VAL A 46 -50.17 -65.48 54.67
N ASP A 47 -51.08 -65.92 55.52
CA ASP A 47 -52.33 -66.58 55.11
C ASP A 47 -53.22 -65.67 54.25
N GLU A 48 -53.31 -64.38 54.62
CA GLU A 48 -54.07 -63.37 53.89
C GLU A 48 -53.52 -63.17 52.45
N VAL A 49 -52.20 -63.09 52.30
CA VAL A 49 -51.55 -62.94 50.98
C VAL A 49 -51.63 -64.22 50.15
N VAL A 50 -51.44 -65.40 50.77
CA VAL A 50 -51.54 -66.70 50.06
C VAL A 50 -52.96 -66.94 49.57
N ARG A 51 -53.97 -66.59 50.37
CA ARG A 51 -55.38 -66.63 49.94
C ARG A 51 -55.59 -65.74 48.72
N TYR A 52 -55.02 -64.54 48.72
CA TYR A 52 -55.08 -63.65 47.57
C TYR A 52 -54.41 -64.26 46.32
N TRP A 53 -53.21 -64.84 46.43
CA TRP A 53 -52.58 -65.53 45.30
C TRP A 53 -53.42 -66.67 44.72
N ARG A 54 -54.09 -67.47 45.57
CA ARG A 54 -55.04 -68.50 45.10
C ARG A 54 -56.20 -67.90 44.33
N THR A 55 -56.71 -66.72 44.73
CA THR A 55 -57.74 -66.02 43.93
C THR A 55 -57.20 -65.48 42.61
N LEU A 56 -55.93 -65.08 42.54
CA LEU A 56 -55.28 -64.63 41.30
C LEU A 56 -54.97 -65.78 40.33
N GLN A 57 -54.70 -66.97 40.84
CA GLN A 57 -54.46 -68.18 40.06
C GLN A 57 -55.63 -68.50 39.12
N LEU A 58 -56.86 -68.19 39.55
CA LEU A 58 -58.10 -68.36 38.76
C LEU A 58 -58.23 -67.34 37.61
N LYS A 59 -57.45 -66.26 37.61
CA LYS A 59 -57.48 -65.22 36.58
C LYS A 59 -56.41 -65.49 35.52
N LYS A 60 -56.83 -65.74 34.28
CA LYS A 60 -55.94 -66.09 33.15
C LYS A 60 -54.72 -65.15 32.99
N THR A 61 -54.89 -63.85 33.26
CA THR A 61 -53.83 -62.84 33.17
C THR A 61 -52.71 -63.02 34.22
N TYR A 62 -53.04 -63.61 35.38
CA TYR A 62 -52.16 -63.71 36.55
C TYR A 62 -51.81 -65.15 36.95
N ALA A 63 -52.39 -66.15 36.28
CA ALA A 63 -52.22 -67.56 36.62
C ALA A 63 -50.74 -67.97 36.76
N THR A 64 -49.93 -67.69 35.74
CA THR A 64 -48.50 -68.05 35.73
C THR A 64 -47.69 -67.43 36.87
N VAL A 65 -47.94 -66.15 37.21
CA VAL A 65 -47.23 -65.49 38.33
C VAL A 65 -47.73 -65.97 39.68
N ALA A 66 -49.03 -66.25 39.81
CA ALA A 66 -49.63 -66.82 41.00
C ALA A 66 -49.12 -68.24 41.27
N ASP A 67 -48.98 -69.07 40.23
CA ASP A 67 -48.38 -70.41 40.31
C ASP A 67 -46.95 -70.34 40.83
N ALA A 68 -46.15 -69.41 40.31
CA ALA A 68 -44.76 -69.22 40.75
C ALA A 68 -44.68 -68.74 42.21
N LEU A 69 -45.56 -67.82 42.63
CA LEU A 69 -45.64 -67.34 44.01
C LEU A 69 -46.06 -68.45 44.98
N LEU A 70 -47.04 -69.27 44.60
CA LEU A 70 -47.53 -70.40 45.38
C LEU A 70 -46.50 -71.54 45.46
N ALA A 71 -45.79 -71.83 44.36
CA ALA A 71 -44.70 -72.80 44.36
C ALA A 71 -43.56 -72.37 45.29
N ALA A 72 -43.17 -71.08 45.24
CA ALA A 72 -42.15 -70.54 46.13
C ALA A 72 -42.60 -70.50 47.60
N HIS A 73 -43.91 -70.36 47.87
CA HIS A 73 -44.49 -70.50 49.21
C HIS A 73 -44.44 -71.95 49.71
N ALA A 74 -44.89 -72.91 48.89
CA ALA A 74 -44.87 -74.33 49.22
C ALA A 74 -43.46 -74.83 49.53
N GLN A 75 -42.45 -74.33 48.83
CA GLN A 75 -41.05 -74.62 49.13
C GLN A 75 -40.63 -74.09 50.52
N LEU A 76 -40.97 -72.83 50.85
CA LEU A 76 -40.66 -72.26 52.17
C LEU A 76 -41.38 -72.98 53.31
N GLU A 77 -42.59 -73.48 53.05
CA GLU A 77 -43.37 -74.27 54.00
C GLU A 77 -42.74 -75.65 54.24
N ALA A 78 -42.41 -76.38 53.16
CA ALA A 78 -41.78 -77.69 53.23
C ALA A 78 -40.40 -77.66 53.92
N GLU A 79 -39.65 -76.57 53.77
CA GLU A 79 -38.35 -76.36 54.40
C GLU A 79 -38.44 -75.82 55.84
N GLY A 80 -39.65 -75.56 56.38
CA GLY A 80 -39.84 -75.00 57.72
C GLY A 80 -39.34 -73.55 57.87
N ARG A 81 -39.26 -72.81 56.76
CA ARG A 81 -38.64 -71.47 56.65
C ARG A 81 -39.64 -70.31 56.67
N LEU A 82 -40.93 -70.58 56.86
CA LEU A 82 -41.96 -69.56 57.09
C LEU A 82 -41.90 -68.95 58.50
N THR A 83 -40.78 -68.31 58.84
CA THR A 83 -40.59 -67.66 60.15
C THR A 83 -40.11 -66.22 60.02
N PRO A 84 -40.46 -65.32 60.95
CA PRO A 84 -39.96 -63.94 60.95
C PRO A 84 -38.42 -63.86 61.09
N ALA A 85 -37.80 -64.82 61.77
CA ALA A 85 -36.35 -64.88 61.93
C ALA A 85 -35.65 -65.19 60.59
N PHE A 86 -36.12 -66.22 59.88
CA PHE A 86 -35.59 -66.57 58.55
C PHE A 86 -35.82 -65.43 57.54
N PHE A 87 -37.02 -64.82 57.52
CA PHE A 87 -37.30 -63.73 56.59
C PHE A 87 -36.40 -62.51 56.85
N ARG A 88 -36.11 -62.19 58.13
CA ARG A 88 -35.16 -61.11 58.47
C ARG A 88 -33.73 -61.47 58.04
N GLN A 89 -33.30 -62.68 58.35
CA GLN A 89 -31.99 -63.18 57.92
C GLN A 89 -31.82 -63.15 56.40
N GLU A 90 -32.84 -63.56 55.66
CA GLU A 90 -32.81 -63.56 54.19
C GLU A 90 -32.87 -62.14 53.62
N ARG A 91 -33.68 -61.23 54.20
CA ARG A 91 -33.67 -59.80 53.84
C ARG A 91 -32.31 -59.16 54.08
N ASP A 92 -31.66 -59.45 55.21
CA ASP A 92 -30.32 -58.95 55.53
C ASP A 92 -29.25 -59.54 54.61
N ARG A 93 -29.37 -60.84 54.27
CA ARG A 93 -28.50 -61.51 53.29
C ARG A 93 -28.64 -60.90 51.89
N LEU A 94 -29.86 -60.63 51.43
CA LEU A 94 -30.13 -59.98 50.15
C LEU A 94 -29.59 -58.54 50.14
N ARG A 95 -29.86 -57.76 51.20
CA ARG A 95 -29.28 -56.42 51.38
C ARG A 95 -27.77 -56.43 51.37
N LYS A 96 -27.14 -57.37 52.05
CA LYS A 96 -25.68 -57.53 52.03
C LYS A 96 -25.16 -57.89 50.64
N THR A 97 -25.81 -58.83 49.95
CA THR A 97 -25.42 -59.26 48.61
C THR A 97 -25.52 -58.12 47.60
N GLU A 98 -26.62 -57.37 47.62
CA GLU A 98 -26.80 -56.19 46.76
C GLU A 98 -25.88 -55.04 47.15
N SER A 99 -25.59 -54.85 48.45
CA SER A 99 -24.59 -53.88 48.90
C SER A 99 -23.20 -54.23 48.40
N ASP A 100 -22.79 -55.50 48.49
CA ASP A 100 -21.51 -55.99 47.99
C ASP A 100 -21.42 -55.86 46.47
N ARG A 101 -22.54 -56.08 45.77
CA ARG A 101 -22.65 -55.89 44.32
C ARG A 101 -22.55 -54.41 43.95
N LEU A 102 -23.27 -53.53 44.62
CA LEU A 102 -23.20 -52.07 44.43
C LEU A 102 -21.78 -51.57 44.70
N ASP A 103 -21.15 -51.97 45.80
CA ASP A 103 -19.76 -51.59 46.10
C ASP A 103 -18.79 -52.13 45.03
N ARG A 104 -19.00 -53.33 44.47
CA ARG A 104 -18.21 -53.83 43.32
C ARG A 104 -18.40 -52.97 42.06
N LEU A 105 -19.64 -52.63 41.70
CA LEU A 105 -19.96 -51.79 40.54
C LEU A 105 -19.36 -50.39 40.70
N VAL A 106 -19.55 -49.77 41.87
CA VAL A 106 -19.00 -48.46 42.19
C VAL A 106 -17.45 -48.48 42.19
N ARG A 107 -16.81 -49.53 42.71
CA ARG A 107 -15.35 -49.69 42.60
C ARG A 107 -14.89 -49.77 41.14
N SER A 108 -15.61 -50.50 40.30
CA SER A 108 -15.29 -50.59 38.87
C SER A 108 -15.45 -49.23 38.17
N LEU A 109 -16.49 -48.46 38.52
CA LEU A 109 -16.69 -47.11 38.00
C LEU A 109 -15.60 -46.15 38.49
N ALA A 110 -15.23 -46.22 39.77
CA ALA A 110 -14.14 -45.42 40.34
C ALA A 110 -12.79 -45.70 39.66
N ALA A 111 -12.55 -46.95 39.26
CA ALA A 111 -11.37 -47.32 38.47
C ALA A 111 -11.42 -46.77 37.02
N ALA A 112 -12.62 -46.59 36.46
CA ALA A 112 -12.83 -46.02 35.14
C ALA A 112 -12.80 -44.49 35.12
N GLY A 113 -12.97 -43.82 36.28
CA GLY A 113 -12.84 -42.37 36.40
C GLY A 113 -13.50 -41.79 37.65
N PRO A 114 -13.21 -40.51 37.96
CA PRO A 114 -13.71 -39.85 39.18
C PRO A 114 -15.12 -39.25 39.02
N CYS A 115 -15.75 -39.40 37.85
CA CYS A 115 -17.02 -38.76 37.51
C CYS A 115 -18.02 -39.74 36.89
N VAL A 116 -19.30 -39.56 37.20
CA VAL A 116 -20.44 -40.28 36.62
C VAL A 116 -21.55 -39.31 36.23
N THR A 117 -22.37 -39.64 35.25
CA THR A 117 -23.49 -38.80 34.81
C THR A 117 -24.82 -39.24 35.41
N GLU A 118 -25.86 -38.43 35.19
CA GLU A 118 -27.22 -38.73 35.63
C GLU A 118 -27.73 -40.07 35.09
N ALA A 119 -27.52 -40.35 33.80
CA ALA A 119 -27.92 -41.62 33.21
C ALA A 119 -27.20 -42.83 33.85
N MET A 120 -25.92 -42.68 34.22
CA MET A 120 -25.17 -43.72 34.91
C MET A 120 -25.69 -43.94 36.33
N VAL A 121 -26.09 -42.88 37.04
CA VAL A 121 -26.73 -42.99 38.36
C VAL A 121 -28.10 -43.65 38.23
N ASP A 122 -28.92 -43.25 37.26
CA ASP A 122 -30.24 -43.83 37.02
C ASP A 122 -30.13 -45.33 36.67
N ALA A 123 -29.14 -45.72 35.88
CA ALA A 123 -28.84 -47.13 35.59
C ALA A 123 -28.44 -47.91 36.86
N LEU A 124 -27.55 -47.36 37.68
CA LEU A 124 -27.17 -47.98 38.97
C LEU A 124 -28.37 -48.12 39.90
N VAL A 125 -29.23 -47.08 39.97
CA VAL A 125 -30.46 -47.09 40.77
C VAL A 125 -31.42 -48.15 40.25
N ALA A 126 -31.57 -48.29 38.93
CA ALA A 126 -32.40 -49.34 38.32
C ALA A 126 -31.87 -50.74 38.62
N ASP A 127 -30.54 -50.94 38.59
CA ASP A 127 -29.89 -52.23 38.86
C ASP A 127 -30.06 -52.71 40.32
N VAL A 128 -30.19 -51.77 41.27
CA VAL A 128 -30.43 -52.06 42.70
C VAL A 128 -31.84 -51.69 43.17
N ALA A 129 -32.73 -51.36 42.23
CA ALA A 129 -34.08 -50.88 42.52
C ALA A 129 -34.88 -51.95 43.25
N GLY A 130 -35.34 -51.62 44.47
CA GLY A 130 -36.08 -52.51 45.35
C GLY A 130 -35.35 -52.83 46.66
N VAL A 131 -34.06 -52.55 46.75
CA VAL A 131 -33.27 -52.71 47.99
C VAL A 131 -32.64 -51.40 48.47
N PHE A 132 -32.12 -50.58 47.55
CA PHE A 132 -31.53 -49.28 47.84
C PHE A 132 -32.22 -48.18 47.02
N ASP A 133 -32.32 -46.98 47.60
CA ASP A 133 -32.82 -45.80 46.90
C ASP A 133 -31.66 -44.98 46.28
N ARG A 134 -32.02 -43.92 45.56
CA ARG A 134 -31.07 -43.02 44.92
C ARG A 134 -30.08 -42.39 45.92
N ALA A 135 -30.53 -42.08 47.14
CA ALA A 135 -29.67 -41.49 48.17
C ALA A 135 -28.58 -42.47 48.62
N ALA A 136 -28.93 -43.75 48.79
CA ALA A 136 -27.96 -44.81 49.12
C ALA A 136 -26.94 -45.04 48.00
N VAL A 137 -27.35 -44.99 46.72
CA VAL A 137 -26.43 -45.08 45.57
C VAL A 137 -25.46 -43.89 45.54
N LEU A 138 -25.95 -42.66 45.74
CA LEU A 138 -25.11 -41.47 45.82
C LEU A 138 -24.13 -41.53 47.02
N ALA A 139 -24.57 -42.05 48.16
CA ALA A 139 -23.70 -42.26 49.31
C ALA A 139 -22.60 -43.30 49.03
N ALA A 140 -22.91 -44.38 48.31
CA ALA A 140 -21.93 -45.37 47.88
C ALA A 140 -20.90 -44.79 46.91
N LEU A 141 -21.32 -44.01 45.91
CA LEU A 141 -20.44 -43.27 45.00
C LEU A 141 -19.50 -42.32 45.78
N GLY A 142 -20.04 -41.58 46.76
CA GLY A 142 -19.28 -40.68 47.62
C GLY A 142 -18.20 -41.39 48.45
N ARG A 143 -18.47 -42.58 49.00
CA ARG A 143 -17.47 -43.39 49.73
C ARG A 143 -16.25 -43.73 48.86
N HIS A 144 -16.45 -43.90 47.55
CA HIS A 144 -15.39 -44.18 46.58
C HIS A 144 -14.85 -42.94 45.86
N ARG A 145 -15.19 -41.73 46.34
CA ARG A 145 -14.76 -40.43 45.76
C ARG A 145 -15.21 -40.23 44.30
N VAL A 146 -16.29 -40.89 43.90
CA VAL A 146 -16.91 -40.70 42.58
C VAL A 146 -17.94 -39.57 42.67
N ARG A 147 -17.81 -38.57 41.80
CA ARG A 147 -18.65 -37.37 41.79
C ARG A 147 -19.70 -37.47 40.69
N LEU A 148 -20.93 -37.08 40.99
CA LEU A 148 -21.94 -36.84 39.96
C LEU A 148 -21.58 -35.54 39.21
N VAL A 149 -21.52 -35.62 37.88
CA VAL A 149 -21.34 -34.45 37.00
C VAL A 149 -22.48 -33.46 37.28
N GLN A 150 -22.15 -32.17 37.40
CA GLN A 150 -23.17 -31.17 37.68
C GLN A 150 -24.26 -31.13 36.58
N PRO A 151 -25.55 -31.06 36.95
CA PRO A 151 -26.64 -30.99 35.97
C PRO A 151 -26.53 -29.78 35.04
N GLY A 152 -26.87 -29.97 33.77
CA GLY A 152 -27.02 -28.89 32.79
C GLY A 152 -25.76 -28.51 32.00
N TRP A 153 -24.60 -29.15 32.24
CA TRP A 153 -23.43 -28.93 31.40
C TRP A 153 -23.53 -29.72 30.09
N VAL A 154 -23.90 -29.06 29.00
CA VAL A 154 -24.08 -29.69 27.68
C VAL A 154 -22.82 -29.59 26.85
N VAL A 155 -22.39 -30.73 26.30
CA VAL A 155 -21.34 -30.81 25.28
C VAL A 155 -21.96 -30.43 23.93
N PRO A 156 -21.43 -29.43 23.21
CA PRO A 156 -21.98 -29.04 21.91
C PRO A 156 -21.82 -30.18 20.91
N ASP A 157 -22.85 -30.49 20.11
CA ASP A 157 -22.74 -31.46 19.00
C ASP A 157 -22.10 -30.85 17.75
N GLY A 158 -22.23 -29.53 17.60
CA GLY A 158 -21.74 -28.78 16.46
C GLY A 158 -21.20 -27.40 16.86
N PRO A 159 -20.57 -26.69 15.91
CA PRO A 159 -20.07 -25.35 16.16
C PRO A 159 -21.23 -24.37 16.39
N PRO A 160 -21.03 -23.30 17.19
CA PRO A 160 -22.07 -22.28 17.40
C PRO A 160 -22.45 -21.56 16.10
N THR A 161 -21.54 -21.48 15.12
CA THR A 161 -21.81 -20.95 13.78
C THR A 161 -21.14 -21.81 12.69
N PRO A 162 -21.69 -21.86 11.46
CA PRO A 162 -21.05 -22.57 10.35
C PRO A 162 -19.62 -22.08 10.07
N ARG A 163 -19.35 -20.77 10.26
CA ARG A 163 -18.02 -20.17 10.07
C ARG A 163 -16.98 -20.71 11.06
N ALA A 164 -17.36 -21.06 12.29
CA ALA A 164 -16.41 -21.60 13.26
C ALA A 164 -15.76 -22.92 12.82
N ARG A 165 -16.37 -23.69 11.89
CA ARG A 165 -15.74 -24.89 11.29
C ARG A 165 -14.42 -24.60 10.60
N SER A 166 -14.26 -23.39 10.04
CA SER A 166 -13.05 -23.05 9.31
C SER A 166 -11.86 -22.76 10.22
N LEU A 167 -12.03 -22.63 11.54
CA LEU A 167 -10.95 -22.30 12.50
C LEU A 167 -9.82 -23.32 12.53
N ARG A 168 -10.10 -24.60 12.23
CA ARG A 168 -9.13 -25.69 12.33
C ARG A 168 -7.90 -25.46 11.44
N VAL A 169 -8.12 -24.98 10.21
CA VAL A 169 -7.03 -24.74 9.24
C VAL A 169 -6.13 -23.58 9.69
N PRO A 170 -6.65 -22.38 9.97
CA PRO A 170 -5.86 -21.26 10.49
C PRO A 170 -5.13 -21.56 11.81
N LEU A 171 -5.77 -22.25 12.77
CA LEU A 171 -5.11 -22.63 14.02
C LEU A 171 -3.95 -23.60 13.76
N GLY A 172 -4.13 -24.55 12.85
CA GLY A 172 -3.07 -25.45 12.40
C GLY A 172 -1.87 -24.72 11.78
N THR A 173 -2.11 -23.76 10.88
CA THR A 173 -1.06 -22.91 10.28
C THR A 173 -0.27 -22.11 11.33
N LEU A 174 -0.95 -21.68 12.39
CA LEU A 174 -0.35 -20.94 13.50
C LEU A 174 0.31 -21.85 14.55
N GLY A 175 0.11 -23.18 14.48
CA GLY A 175 0.56 -24.12 15.51
C GLY A 175 -0.20 -24.00 16.84
N LEU A 176 -1.41 -23.43 16.82
CA LEU A 176 -2.26 -23.22 17.99
C LEU A 176 -3.33 -24.31 18.08
N ARG A 177 -3.86 -24.57 19.28
CA ARG A 177 -4.91 -25.59 19.49
C ARG A 177 -6.28 -24.96 19.70
N LEU A 178 -6.33 -23.80 20.36
CA LEU A 178 -7.55 -23.08 20.68
C LEU A 178 -7.44 -21.64 20.16
N SER A 179 -8.57 -21.01 19.83
CA SER A 179 -8.58 -19.60 19.44
C SER A 179 -8.14 -18.68 20.58
N ALA A 180 -8.34 -19.10 21.84
CA ALA A 180 -7.87 -18.38 23.02
C ALA A 180 -6.34 -18.25 23.07
N ASP A 181 -5.59 -19.23 22.53
CA ASP A 181 -4.13 -19.21 22.49
C ASP A 181 -3.61 -17.98 21.72
N LEU A 182 -4.37 -17.52 20.70
CA LEU A 182 -4.01 -16.37 19.88
C LEU A 182 -4.25 -15.03 20.60
N VAL A 183 -5.29 -14.97 21.44
CA VAL A 183 -5.74 -13.71 22.07
C VAL A 183 -5.08 -13.48 23.43
N LEU A 184 -4.98 -14.53 24.25
CA LEU A 184 -4.44 -14.46 25.62
C LEU A 184 -2.99 -14.97 25.69
N GLY A 185 -2.54 -15.72 24.68
CA GLY A 185 -1.23 -16.35 24.66
C GLY A 185 -1.27 -17.79 25.15
N VAL A 186 -0.42 -18.63 24.54
CA VAL A 186 -0.38 -20.08 24.81
C VAL A 186 -0.11 -20.34 26.29
N ASP A 187 0.91 -19.72 26.87
CA ASP A 187 1.33 -20.00 28.25
C ASP A 187 0.23 -19.69 29.27
N GLU A 188 -0.51 -18.60 29.07
CA GLU A 188 -1.62 -18.23 29.96
C GLU A 188 -2.80 -19.22 29.85
N VAL A 189 -3.12 -19.67 28.64
CA VAL A 189 -4.18 -20.66 28.42
C VAL A 189 -3.79 -22.04 28.97
N ARG A 190 -2.53 -22.47 28.78
CA ARG A 190 -2.03 -23.76 29.30
C ARG A 190 -1.89 -23.77 30.81
N ALA A 191 -1.73 -22.61 31.45
CA ALA A 191 -1.69 -22.51 32.91
C ALA A 191 -3.03 -22.86 33.57
N GLY A 192 -4.14 -22.86 32.84
CA GLY A 192 -5.44 -23.33 33.31
C GLY A 192 -6.60 -22.42 32.94
N PHE A 193 -7.75 -22.98 32.57
CA PHE A 193 -9.02 -22.28 32.38
C PHE A 193 -10.24 -23.11 32.79
N HIS A 194 -11.36 -22.43 33.04
CA HIS A 194 -12.68 -23.00 33.29
C HIS A 194 -13.60 -22.79 32.07
N LEU A 195 -14.57 -23.68 31.88
CA LEU A 195 -15.63 -23.65 30.87
C LEU A 195 -17.04 -23.78 31.45
N ARG A 196 -17.21 -24.39 32.62
CA ARG A 196 -18.54 -24.76 33.16
C ARG A 196 -19.49 -23.56 33.27
N GLY A 197 -18.98 -22.40 33.67
CA GLY A 197 -19.76 -21.16 33.73
C GLY A 197 -19.32 -20.10 32.72
N GLY A 198 -18.70 -20.51 31.61
CA GLY A 198 -18.06 -19.61 30.64
C GLY A 198 -16.53 -19.68 30.67
N PHE A 199 -15.90 -19.26 29.57
CA PHE A 199 -14.45 -19.33 29.39
C PHE A 199 -13.73 -18.27 30.24
N ARG A 200 -12.90 -18.73 31.18
CA ARG A 200 -12.11 -17.85 32.06
C ARG A 200 -10.82 -18.52 32.51
N LEU A 201 -9.71 -17.78 32.49
CA LEU A 201 -8.42 -18.27 33.00
C LEU A 201 -8.49 -18.54 34.51
N ALA A 202 -7.90 -19.65 34.96
CA ALA A 202 -7.96 -20.10 36.34
C ALA A 202 -7.20 -19.15 37.29
N ALA A 203 -6.06 -18.61 36.87
CA ALA A 203 -5.20 -17.78 37.72
C ALA A 203 -5.76 -16.37 37.99
N ARG A 204 -6.45 -15.77 37.01
CA ARG A 204 -6.85 -14.35 37.05
C ARG A 204 -8.33 -14.10 36.74
N GLY A 205 -9.10 -15.13 36.36
CA GLY A 205 -10.50 -15.00 35.97
C GLY A 205 -10.73 -14.26 34.65
N GLU A 206 -9.67 -14.01 33.88
CA GLU A 206 -9.74 -13.25 32.63
C GLU A 206 -10.46 -14.04 31.53
N SER A 207 -11.32 -13.37 30.77
CA SER A 207 -11.99 -13.91 29.57
C SER A 207 -11.54 -13.19 28.30
N VAL A 208 -11.91 -13.73 27.14
CA VAL A 208 -11.70 -13.07 25.85
C VAL A 208 -12.82 -12.07 25.61
N THR A 209 -12.46 -10.79 25.53
CA THR A 209 -13.38 -9.68 25.28
C THR A 209 -12.99 -8.96 24.00
N GLN A 210 -13.93 -8.24 23.38
CA GLN A 210 -13.64 -7.46 22.16
C GLN A 210 -12.40 -6.55 22.31
N PRO A 211 -12.21 -5.79 23.41
CA PRO A 211 -11.01 -4.98 23.61
C PRO A 211 -9.70 -5.79 23.61
N ARG A 212 -9.70 -7.01 24.15
CA ARG A 212 -8.53 -7.89 24.13
C ARG A 212 -8.25 -8.45 22.75
N VAL A 213 -9.29 -8.82 22.00
CA VAL A 213 -9.16 -9.25 20.60
C VAL A 213 -8.51 -8.14 19.77
N ASP A 214 -8.99 -6.90 19.93
CA ASP A 214 -8.43 -5.75 19.22
C ASP A 214 -6.99 -5.44 19.66
N ALA A 215 -6.66 -5.59 20.94
CA ALA A 215 -5.30 -5.42 21.45
C ALA A 215 -4.34 -6.49 20.89
N ALA A 216 -4.73 -7.76 20.89
CA ALA A 216 -3.95 -8.86 20.32
C ALA A 216 -3.75 -8.68 18.81
N ARG A 217 -4.79 -8.21 18.09
CA ARG A 217 -4.69 -7.90 16.66
C ARG A 217 -3.73 -6.73 16.39
N ARG A 218 -3.80 -5.65 17.17
CA ARG A 218 -2.86 -4.51 17.07
C ARG A 218 -1.42 -4.92 17.33
N ALA A 219 -1.17 -5.74 18.35
CA ALA A 219 0.17 -6.23 18.67
C ALA A 219 0.83 -7.00 17.50
N ARG A 220 0.01 -7.58 16.61
CA ARG A 220 0.47 -8.34 15.43
C ARG A 220 0.43 -7.57 14.11
N ALA A 221 -0.04 -6.32 14.10
CA ALA A 221 -0.22 -5.53 12.88
C ALA A 221 1.09 -5.31 12.08
N GLY A 222 2.22 -5.23 12.78
CA GLY A 222 3.56 -5.05 12.19
C GLY A 222 4.21 -6.32 11.63
N SER A 223 3.54 -7.48 11.67
CA SER A 223 4.10 -8.74 11.15
C SER A 223 4.17 -8.73 9.61
N PRO A 224 5.19 -9.39 8.99
CA PRO A 224 5.29 -9.54 7.54
C PRO A 224 4.02 -10.13 6.91
N GLN A 225 3.73 -9.74 5.67
CA GLN A 225 2.56 -10.26 4.95
C GLN A 225 2.84 -11.69 4.46
N ASP A 226 2.37 -12.69 5.22
CA ASP A 226 2.53 -14.11 4.92
C ASP A 226 1.24 -14.92 5.21
N GLU A 227 1.31 -16.23 4.97
CA GLU A 227 0.21 -17.17 5.25
C GLU A 227 -0.19 -17.18 6.73
N ARG A 228 0.78 -16.98 7.64
CA ARG A 228 0.53 -16.94 9.09
C ARG A 228 -0.24 -15.70 9.49
N LYS A 229 0.06 -14.54 8.92
CA LYS A 229 -0.70 -13.31 9.14
C LYS A 229 -2.13 -13.46 8.64
N THR A 230 -2.32 -14.06 7.46
CA THR A 230 -3.66 -14.35 6.92
C THR A 230 -4.44 -15.31 7.82
N ALA A 231 -3.79 -16.36 8.33
CA ALA A 231 -4.40 -17.28 9.29
C ALA A 231 -4.81 -16.57 10.59
N ALA A 232 -3.95 -15.71 11.14
CA ALA A 232 -4.26 -14.94 12.36
C ALA A 232 -5.45 -13.99 12.15
N GLU A 233 -5.52 -13.30 11.01
CA GLU A 233 -6.64 -12.42 10.66
C GLU A 233 -7.97 -13.19 10.56
N ASN A 234 -7.96 -14.40 9.99
CA ASN A 234 -9.15 -15.25 9.93
C ASN A 234 -9.63 -15.68 11.32
N VAL A 235 -8.71 -16.05 12.22
CA VAL A 235 -9.07 -16.39 13.61
C VAL A 235 -9.63 -15.15 14.32
N PHE A 236 -8.96 -13.99 14.23
CA PHE A 236 -9.46 -12.76 14.84
C PHE A 236 -10.86 -12.38 14.33
N ALA A 237 -11.15 -12.56 13.04
CA ALA A 237 -12.46 -12.26 12.48
C ALA A 237 -13.57 -13.14 13.09
N ILE A 238 -13.30 -14.43 13.31
CA ILE A 238 -14.26 -15.37 13.90
C ILE A 238 -14.44 -15.09 15.40
N VAL A 239 -13.34 -14.88 16.12
CA VAL A 239 -13.38 -14.55 17.55
C VAL A 239 -14.10 -13.22 17.80
N ALA A 240 -13.77 -12.18 17.02
CA ALA A 240 -14.43 -10.87 17.11
C ALA A 240 -15.93 -10.93 16.78
N ALA A 241 -16.37 -11.87 15.94
CA ALA A 241 -17.79 -12.08 15.68
C ALA A 241 -18.48 -12.74 16.88
N ALA A 242 -17.81 -13.70 17.55
CA ALA A 242 -18.34 -14.38 18.73
C ALA A 242 -18.38 -13.46 19.98
N THR A 243 -17.46 -12.50 20.11
CA THR A 243 -17.41 -11.57 21.27
C THR A 243 -18.39 -10.40 21.19
N ARG A 244 -18.95 -10.09 20.02
CA ARG A 244 -19.87 -8.94 19.83
C ARG A 244 -21.32 -9.22 20.26
N GLY A 245 -21.68 -10.49 20.50
CA GLY A 245 -22.99 -10.89 21.03
C GLY A 245 -24.10 -10.92 19.98
N GLY A 246 -24.85 -12.01 19.96
CA GLY A 246 -26.09 -12.25 19.21
C GLY A 246 -26.68 -13.62 19.57
N PRO A 247 -27.91 -13.96 19.15
CA PRO A 247 -28.51 -15.26 19.48
C PRO A 247 -27.64 -16.39 18.89
N GLY A 248 -27.08 -17.26 19.75
CA GLY A 248 -26.16 -18.34 19.33
C GLY A 248 -24.71 -17.91 19.05
N LEU A 249 -24.37 -16.63 19.29
CA LEU A 249 -23.03 -16.06 19.12
C LEU A 249 -22.42 -15.76 20.49
N ASP A 250 -21.86 -16.79 21.11
CA ASP A 250 -21.13 -16.67 22.37
C ASP A 250 -19.74 -17.29 22.24
N TYR A 251 -18.72 -16.53 22.64
CA TYR A 251 -17.35 -17.02 22.68
C TYR A 251 -17.19 -18.22 23.63
N ASP A 252 -17.99 -18.29 24.70
CA ASP A 252 -17.97 -19.43 25.62
C ASP A 252 -18.43 -20.72 24.95
N ALA A 253 -19.46 -20.63 24.10
CA ALA A 253 -19.94 -21.75 23.29
C ALA A 253 -18.91 -22.15 22.23
N LEU A 254 -18.19 -21.17 21.66
CA LEU A 254 -17.13 -21.42 20.68
C LEU A 254 -15.98 -22.21 21.29
N VAL A 255 -15.39 -21.76 22.40
CA VAL A 255 -14.26 -22.47 23.03
C VAL A 255 -14.69 -23.84 23.56
N ARG A 256 -15.91 -23.96 24.11
CA ARG A 256 -16.44 -25.26 24.50
C ARG A 256 -16.53 -26.24 23.33
N TRP A 257 -16.95 -25.76 22.16
CA TRP A 257 -16.95 -26.57 20.93
C TRP A 257 -15.52 -26.88 20.44
N GLU A 258 -14.58 -25.94 20.48
CA GLU A 258 -13.18 -26.17 20.09
C GLU A 258 -12.53 -27.27 20.95
N VAL A 259 -12.75 -27.24 22.26
CA VAL A 259 -12.27 -28.28 23.19
C VAL A 259 -12.93 -29.62 22.88
N ALA A 260 -14.25 -29.66 22.65
CA ALA A 260 -14.93 -30.90 22.24
C ALA A 260 -14.33 -31.45 20.93
N GLU A 261 -14.19 -30.61 19.91
CA GLU A 261 -13.68 -30.99 18.59
C GLU A 261 -12.24 -31.52 18.65
N ALA A 262 -11.39 -30.91 19.47
CA ALA A 262 -10.02 -31.38 19.68
C ALA A 262 -9.95 -32.79 20.33
N LEU A 263 -11.00 -33.19 21.06
CA LEU A 263 -11.07 -34.45 21.80
C LEU A 263 -11.90 -35.53 21.07
N ARG A 264 -12.84 -35.16 20.19
CA ARG A 264 -13.75 -36.08 19.47
C ARG A 264 -13.01 -37.22 18.76
N GLY A 265 -11.88 -36.93 18.11
CA GLY A 265 -11.09 -37.97 17.42
C GLY A 265 -10.61 -39.09 18.35
N ARG A 266 -10.26 -38.77 19.60
CA ARG A 266 -9.82 -39.75 20.61
C ARG A 266 -10.99 -40.57 21.14
N VAL A 267 -12.13 -39.92 21.36
CA VAL A 267 -13.37 -40.60 21.78
C VAL A 267 -13.87 -41.54 20.68
N ALA A 268 -13.80 -41.12 19.42
CA ALA A 268 -14.12 -41.96 18.26
C ALA A 268 -13.17 -43.17 18.16
N ALA A 269 -11.90 -42.99 18.51
CA ALA A 269 -10.91 -44.06 18.61
C ALA A 269 -11.08 -44.95 19.86
N GLY A 270 -12.12 -44.75 20.67
CA GLY A 270 -12.44 -45.59 21.83
C GLY A 270 -11.61 -45.31 23.08
N TRP A 271 -10.96 -44.14 23.19
CA TRP A 271 -10.17 -43.81 24.38
C TRP A 271 -11.05 -43.72 25.65
N PRO A 272 -10.55 -44.21 26.80
CA PRO A 272 -11.29 -44.14 28.06
C PRO A 272 -11.33 -42.68 28.58
N ALA A 273 -12.38 -42.35 29.34
CA ALA A 273 -12.62 -40.99 29.82
C ALA A 273 -11.43 -40.35 30.58
N PRO A 274 -10.64 -41.07 31.41
CA PRO A 274 -9.46 -40.50 32.06
C PRO A 274 -8.38 -40.04 31.07
N ALA A 275 -8.13 -40.80 30.00
CA ALA A 275 -7.15 -40.42 28.98
C ALA A 275 -7.63 -39.21 28.15
N VAL A 276 -8.94 -39.11 27.93
CA VAL A 276 -9.55 -37.92 27.30
C VAL A 276 -9.48 -36.70 28.24
N ALA A 277 -9.64 -36.90 29.54
CA ALA A 277 -9.48 -35.85 30.55
C ALA A 277 -8.03 -35.35 30.61
N ASP A 278 -7.02 -36.22 30.54
CA ASP A 278 -5.61 -35.84 30.50
C ASP A 278 -5.30 -34.94 29.29
N GLU A 279 -5.91 -35.23 28.14
CA GLU A 279 -5.79 -34.41 26.93
C GLU A 279 -6.53 -33.08 27.06
N ALA A 280 -7.68 -33.05 27.74
CA ALA A 280 -8.36 -31.81 28.07
C ALA A 280 -7.52 -30.94 29.04
N VAL A 281 -6.81 -31.56 29.99
CA VAL A 281 -5.85 -30.87 30.85
C VAL A 281 -4.66 -30.33 30.04
N ALA A 282 -4.14 -31.11 29.09
CA ALA A 282 -3.12 -30.63 28.15
C ALA A 282 -3.64 -29.48 27.28
N LEU A 283 -4.96 -29.41 27.04
CA LEU A 283 -5.60 -28.27 26.41
C LEU A 283 -5.60 -27.00 27.27
N GLY A 284 -5.45 -27.14 28.58
CA GLY A 284 -5.53 -26.07 29.59
C GLY A 284 -6.78 -26.14 30.47
N LEU A 285 -7.70 -27.09 30.26
CA LEU A 285 -8.90 -27.20 31.09
C LEU A 285 -8.53 -27.68 32.50
N VAL A 286 -9.04 -27.03 33.55
CA VAL A 286 -8.77 -27.45 34.93
C VAL A 286 -9.22 -28.90 35.17
N ARG A 287 -8.42 -29.67 35.92
CA ARG A 287 -8.63 -31.12 36.08
C ARG A 287 -10.05 -31.52 36.45
N ALA A 288 -10.64 -30.81 37.43
CA ALA A 288 -11.99 -31.12 37.90
C ALA A 288 -13.05 -30.99 36.80
N GLU A 289 -12.89 -30.02 35.88
CA GLU A 289 -13.77 -29.81 34.73
C GLU A 289 -13.42 -30.74 33.57
N ALA A 290 -12.14 -31.06 33.38
CA ALA A 290 -11.69 -32.03 32.39
C ALA A 290 -12.30 -33.43 32.61
N ASP A 291 -12.34 -33.88 33.87
CA ASP A 291 -12.95 -35.16 34.23
C ASP A 291 -14.45 -35.22 33.89
N GLU A 292 -15.18 -34.17 34.26
CA GLU A 292 -16.61 -34.05 34.01
C GLU A 292 -16.89 -33.95 32.49
N PHE A 293 -16.13 -33.11 31.77
CA PHE A 293 -16.29 -32.91 30.33
C PHE A 293 -15.98 -34.16 29.52
N ALA A 294 -14.94 -34.90 29.89
CA ALA A 294 -14.54 -36.14 29.22
C ALA A 294 -15.63 -37.22 29.33
N VAL A 295 -16.20 -37.38 30.53
CA VAL A 295 -17.29 -38.35 30.75
C VAL A 295 -18.53 -37.97 29.93
N LEU A 296 -18.93 -36.69 29.93
CA LEU A 296 -20.06 -36.21 29.11
C LEU A 296 -19.82 -36.43 27.61
N LEU A 297 -18.62 -36.16 27.12
CA LEU A 297 -18.28 -36.33 25.70
C LEU A 297 -18.30 -37.80 25.27
N VAL A 298 -17.79 -38.70 26.11
CA VAL A 298 -17.82 -40.15 25.86
C VAL A 298 -19.26 -40.68 25.88
N GLU A 299 -20.11 -40.18 26.78
CA GLU A 299 -21.53 -40.53 26.82
C GLU A 299 -22.29 -40.02 25.59
N ALA A 300 -22.12 -38.76 25.21
CA ALA A 300 -22.74 -38.20 24.01
C ALA A 300 -22.37 -39.01 22.75
N ALA A 301 -21.10 -39.42 22.64
CA ALA A 301 -20.65 -40.31 21.56
C ALA A 301 -21.24 -41.73 21.63
N ARG A 302 -21.56 -42.26 22.83
CA ARG A 302 -22.29 -43.52 22.97
C ARG A 302 -23.75 -43.36 22.56
N ALA A 303 -24.42 -42.31 23.03
CA ALA A 303 -25.81 -42.01 22.70
C ALA A 303 -26.01 -41.84 21.19
N ALA A 304 -25.11 -41.12 20.51
CA ALA A 304 -25.10 -40.98 19.05
C ALA A 304 -24.96 -42.33 18.32
N ARG A 305 -24.23 -43.31 18.89
CA ARG A 305 -24.10 -44.66 18.31
C ARG A 305 -25.31 -45.56 18.56
N THR A 306 -26.10 -45.30 19.60
CA THR A 306 -27.29 -46.09 19.95
C THR A 306 -28.60 -45.49 19.44
N GLY A 307 -28.59 -44.25 18.97
CA GLY A 307 -29.77 -43.49 18.51
C GLY A 307 -29.85 -43.19 17.02
N GLY A 308 -28.92 -43.69 16.19
CA GLY A 308 -29.01 -43.59 14.74
C GLY A 308 -30.10 -44.53 14.21
N ASP A 309 -31.01 -44.03 13.38
CA ASP A 309 -31.87 -44.90 12.58
C ASP A 309 -30.96 -45.72 11.64
N PRO A 310 -30.88 -47.06 11.77
CA PRO A 310 -30.00 -47.87 10.96
C PRO A 310 -30.26 -47.72 9.45
N LEU A 311 -31.51 -47.41 9.06
CA LEU A 311 -31.86 -47.17 7.66
C LEU A 311 -31.38 -45.79 7.18
N GLN A 312 -31.34 -44.79 8.06
CA GLN A 312 -30.76 -43.48 7.78
C GLN A 312 -29.25 -43.57 7.60
N GLU A 313 -28.54 -44.35 8.41
CA GLU A 313 -27.10 -44.58 8.24
C GLU A 313 -26.78 -45.29 6.91
N VAL A 314 -27.63 -46.25 6.50
CA VAL A 314 -27.52 -46.88 5.16
C VAL A 314 -27.78 -45.84 4.05
N HIS A 315 -28.75 -44.95 4.24
CA HIS A 315 -29.07 -43.90 3.26
C HIS A 315 -27.92 -42.89 3.13
N GLU A 316 -27.31 -42.49 4.24
CA GLU A 316 -26.16 -41.59 4.30
C GLU A 316 -24.91 -42.22 3.69
N ALA A 317 -24.64 -43.50 3.98
CA ALA A 317 -23.54 -44.24 3.36
C ALA A 317 -23.71 -44.34 1.84
N LEU A 318 -24.94 -44.59 1.35
CA LEU A 318 -25.26 -44.57 -0.08
C LEU A 318 -25.10 -43.18 -0.71
N ALA A 319 -25.57 -42.13 -0.03
CA ALA A 319 -25.43 -40.76 -0.50
C ALA A 319 -23.96 -40.31 -0.55
N GLY A 320 -23.12 -40.85 0.33
CA GLY A 320 -21.67 -40.63 0.37
C GLY A 320 -20.85 -41.49 -0.59
N GLY A 321 -21.48 -42.32 -1.43
CA GLY A 321 -20.78 -43.24 -2.34
C GLY A 321 -20.08 -44.40 -1.62
N GLN A 322 -20.37 -44.66 -0.35
CA GLN A 322 -19.74 -45.72 0.46
C GLN A 322 -20.53 -47.03 0.33
N LEU A 323 -20.51 -47.62 -0.87
CA LEU A 323 -21.33 -48.78 -1.22
C LEU A 323 -21.00 -50.02 -0.36
N ARG A 324 -19.73 -50.25 -0.01
CA ARG A 324 -19.34 -51.43 0.80
C ARG A 324 -19.83 -51.27 2.24
N LEU A 325 -19.74 -50.08 2.81
CA LEU A 325 -20.28 -49.73 4.11
C LEU A 325 -21.81 -49.85 4.11
N ALA A 326 -22.49 -49.27 3.12
CA ALA A 326 -23.93 -49.35 2.99
C ALA A 326 -24.44 -50.80 2.92
N ALA A 327 -23.76 -51.66 2.15
CA ALA A 327 -24.08 -53.09 2.08
C ALA A 327 -23.85 -53.83 3.40
N ARG A 328 -22.76 -53.52 4.13
CA ARG A 328 -22.49 -54.09 5.47
C ARG A 328 -23.51 -53.64 6.51
N LEU A 329 -23.84 -52.35 6.54
CA LEU A 329 -24.84 -51.79 7.44
C LEU A 329 -26.22 -52.40 7.17
N LEU A 330 -26.63 -52.50 5.91
CA LEU A 330 -27.90 -53.13 5.53
C LEU A 330 -27.96 -54.63 5.90
N ALA A 331 -26.84 -55.35 5.79
CA ALA A 331 -26.78 -56.76 6.17
C ALA A 331 -26.93 -56.98 7.69
N ALA A 332 -26.62 -55.96 8.49
CA ALA A 332 -26.79 -55.99 9.94
C ALA A 332 -28.23 -55.64 10.40
N VAL A 333 -29.09 -55.12 9.52
CA VAL A 333 -30.49 -54.80 9.82
C VAL A 333 -31.33 -56.10 9.83
N PRO A 334 -31.99 -56.46 10.95
CA PRO A 334 -32.84 -57.64 11.04
C PRO A 334 -33.95 -57.65 9.98
N ALA A 335 -34.17 -58.80 9.34
CA ALA A 335 -35.23 -58.94 8.33
C ALA A 335 -36.66 -58.74 8.88
N ALA A 336 -36.83 -58.79 10.21
CA ALA A 336 -38.10 -58.56 10.90
C ALA A 336 -38.53 -57.08 10.90
N ASP A 337 -37.61 -56.14 10.67
CA ASP A 337 -37.88 -54.69 10.55
C ASP A 337 -38.32 -54.31 9.12
N GLY A 338 -38.92 -55.27 8.40
CA GLY A 338 -39.17 -55.28 6.96
C GLY A 338 -40.32 -54.39 6.48
N GLY A 339 -40.21 -53.08 6.64
CA GLY A 339 -41.03 -52.12 5.89
C GLY A 339 -40.58 -51.96 4.44
N ASP A 340 -41.41 -51.30 3.61
CA ASP A 340 -41.15 -51.06 2.17
C ASP A 340 -39.79 -50.38 1.90
N GLN A 341 -39.35 -49.51 2.82
CA GLN A 341 -38.07 -48.79 2.76
C GLN A 341 -36.85 -49.73 2.79
N LEU A 342 -36.91 -50.84 3.52
CA LEU A 342 -35.82 -51.83 3.56
C LEU A 342 -35.69 -52.58 2.21
N VAL A 343 -36.83 -52.88 1.58
CA VAL A 343 -36.88 -53.55 0.26
C VAL A 343 -36.33 -52.63 -0.84
N GLU A 344 -36.69 -51.35 -0.78
CA GLU A 344 -36.16 -50.34 -1.71
C GLU A 344 -34.64 -50.20 -1.58
N LEU A 345 -34.11 -50.05 -0.36
CA LEU A 345 -32.68 -49.94 -0.10
C LEU A 345 -31.91 -51.19 -0.54
N ARG A 346 -32.45 -52.40 -0.31
CA ARG A 346 -31.89 -53.66 -0.83
C ARG A 346 -31.78 -53.65 -2.35
N THR A 347 -32.84 -53.23 -3.03
CA THR A 347 -32.88 -53.17 -4.49
C THR A 347 -31.87 -52.16 -5.04
N ARG A 348 -31.79 -50.98 -4.40
CA ARG A 348 -30.85 -49.92 -4.79
C ARG A 348 -29.39 -50.33 -4.58
N ILE A 349 -29.05 -50.95 -3.45
CA ILE A 349 -27.70 -51.48 -3.18
C ILE A 349 -27.34 -52.60 -4.16
N ALA A 350 -28.25 -53.55 -4.41
CA ALA A 350 -28.00 -54.62 -5.37
C ALA A 350 -27.76 -54.09 -6.80
N SER A 351 -28.53 -53.09 -7.22
CA SER A 351 -28.35 -52.41 -8.51
C SER A 351 -27.00 -51.68 -8.61
N ALA A 352 -26.61 -50.96 -7.55
CA ALA A 352 -25.31 -50.29 -7.48
C ALA A 352 -24.13 -51.27 -7.53
N VAL A 353 -24.20 -52.39 -6.79
CA VAL A 353 -23.19 -53.46 -6.85
C VAL A 353 -23.08 -54.04 -8.25
N ALA A 354 -24.21 -54.38 -8.88
CA ALA A 354 -24.22 -54.93 -10.24
C ALA A 354 -23.65 -53.95 -11.28
N ARG A 355 -23.86 -52.63 -11.09
CA ARG A 355 -23.27 -51.59 -11.93
C ARG A 355 -21.76 -51.50 -11.75
N VAL A 356 -21.27 -51.48 -10.51
CA VAL A 356 -19.82 -51.49 -10.19
C VAL A 356 -19.14 -52.72 -10.81
N ASP A 357 -19.73 -53.90 -10.66
CA ASP A 357 -19.18 -55.14 -11.23
C ASP A 357 -19.15 -55.12 -12.77
N ARG A 358 -20.11 -54.45 -13.42
CA ARG A 358 -20.11 -54.24 -14.87
C ARG A 358 -18.99 -53.29 -15.27
N LEU A 359 -18.90 -52.12 -14.63
CA LEU A 359 -17.86 -51.11 -14.90
C LEU A 359 -16.45 -51.70 -14.70
N ALA A 360 -16.22 -52.44 -13.62
CA ALA A 360 -14.95 -53.08 -13.34
C ALA A 360 -14.55 -54.14 -14.38
N ARG A 361 -15.52 -54.89 -14.93
CA ARG A 361 -15.29 -55.85 -16.02
C ARG A 361 -15.03 -55.15 -17.35
N ASP A 362 -15.77 -54.08 -17.64
CA ASP A 362 -15.64 -53.31 -18.86
C ASP A 362 -14.29 -52.57 -18.91
N ALA A 363 -13.85 -52.05 -17.76
CA ALA A 363 -12.51 -51.49 -17.58
C ALA A 363 -11.41 -52.54 -17.84
N GLY A 364 -11.59 -53.77 -17.36
CA GLY A 364 -10.69 -54.88 -17.65
C GLY A 364 -10.57 -55.17 -19.15
N ARG A 365 -11.70 -55.16 -19.88
CA ARG A 365 -11.71 -55.33 -21.35
C ARG A 365 -11.06 -54.15 -22.07
N ALA A 366 -11.28 -52.91 -21.61
CA ALA A 366 -10.64 -51.74 -22.17
C ALA A 366 -9.11 -51.76 -21.97
N SER A 367 -8.64 -52.17 -20.77
CA SER A 367 -7.21 -52.32 -20.48
C SER A 367 -6.56 -53.39 -21.34
N ALA A 368 -7.20 -54.55 -21.50
CA ALA A 368 -6.70 -55.63 -22.36
C ALA A 368 -6.61 -55.23 -23.85
N ALA A 369 -7.44 -54.28 -24.27
CA ALA A 369 -7.41 -53.71 -25.62
C ALA A 369 -6.46 -52.49 -25.77
N GLY A 370 -5.63 -52.19 -24.76
CA GLY A 370 -4.71 -51.05 -24.77
C GLY A 370 -5.38 -49.67 -24.67
N ARG A 371 -6.67 -49.61 -24.34
CA ARG A 371 -7.45 -48.36 -24.21
C ARG A 371 -7.40 -47.84 -22.77
N SER A 372 -6.20 -47.49 -22.29
CA SER A 372 -5.92 -47.12 -20.89
C SER A 372 -6.85 -46.03 -20.34
N GLU A 373 -7.11 -44.95 -21.08
CA GLU A 373 -8.00 -43.88 -20.60
C GLU A 373 -9.46 -44.30 -20.52
N ALA A 374 -9.93 -45.14 -21.44
CA ALA A 374 -11.29 -45.67 -21.34
C ALA A 374 -11.42 -46.61 -20.12
N ALA A 375 -10.37 -47.37 -19.80
CA ALA A 375 -10.32 -48.17 -18.58
C ALA A 375 -10.30 -47.31 -17.31
N ALA A 376 -9.54 -46.20 -17.32
CA ALA A 376 -9.47 -45.26 -16.21
C ALA A 376 -10.81 -44.54 -15.97
N GLU A 377 -11.55 -44.16 -17.03
CA GLU A 377 -12.89 -43.58 -16.90
C GLU A 377 -13.88 -44.56 -16.26
N LEU A 378 -13.91 -45.80 -16.74
CA LEU A 378 -14.81 -46.83 -16.22
C LEU A 378 -14.50 -47.16 -14.75
N LEU A 379 -13.22 -47.17 -14.36
CA LEU A 379 -12.83 -47.35 -12.96
C LEU A 379 -13.12 -46.11 -12.10
N ALA A 380 -12.96 -44.89 -12.64
CA ALA A 380 -13.33 -43.68 -11.93
C ALA A 380 -14.84 -43.64 -11.63
N GLU A 381 -15.68 -43.99 -12.62
CA GLU A 381 -17.13 -44.12 -12.41
C GLU A 381 -17.46 -45.21 -11.37
N ALA A 382 -16.74 -46.33 -11.38
CA ALA A 382 -16.91 -47.38 -10.38
C ALA A 382 -16.52 -46.91 -8.97
N VAL A 383 -15.44 -46.13 -8.84
CA VAL A 383 -14.98 -45.53 -7.58
C VAL A 383 -15.95 -44.44 -7.09
N GLU A 384 -16.60 -43.67 -7.98
CA GLU A 384 -17.63 -42.72 -7.56
C GLU A 384 -18.84 -43.41 -6.92
N ILE A 385 -19.20 -44.60 -7.42
CA ILE A 385 -20.31 -45.39 -6.88
C ILE A 385 -19.89 -46.14 -5.59
N ALA A 386 -18.62 -46.56 -5.50
CA ALA A 386 -18.04 -47.31 -4.39
C ALA A 386 -16.71 -46.67 -3.93
N ALA A 387 -16.79 -45.47 -3.36
CA ALA A 387 -15.65 -44.66 -2.94
C ALA A 387 -14.86 -45.29 -1.79
N ASP A 388 -15.47 -46.22 -1.06
CA ASP A 388 -14.88 -47.02 0.01
C ASP A 388 -14.25 -48.34 -0.46
N ASP A 389 -14.16 -48.56 -1.79
CA ASP A 389 -13.50 -49.71 -2.39
C ASP A 389 -12.06 -49.37 -2.82
N GLU A 390 -11.11 -49.62 -1.92
CA GLU A 390 -9.68 -49.34 -2.15
C GLU A 390 -9.09 -50.15 -3.32
N ASP A 391 -9.61 -51.35 -3.61
CA ASP A 391 -9.11 -52.17 -4.72
C ASP A 391 -9.43 -51.53 -6.08
N LEU A 392 -10.62 -50.95 -6.23
CA LEU A 392 -10.99 -50.18 -7.42
C LEU A 392 -10.15 -48.91 -7.54
N ALA A 393 -9.93 -48.21 -6.42
CA ALA A 393 -9.10 -47.01 -6.38
C ALA A 393 -7.62 -47.32 -6.71
N ASP A 394 -7.07 -48.44 -6.22
CA ASP A 394 -5.72 -48.89 -6.57
C ASP A 394 -5.59 -49.32 -8.02
N ARG A 395 -6.59 -50.03 -8.57
CA ARG A 395 -6.62 -50.36 -10.00
C ARG A 395 -6.66 -49.12 -10.89
N LEU A 396 -7.43 -48.09 -10.52
CA LEU A 396 -7.44 -46.81 -11.22
C LEU A 396 -6.06 -46.13 -11.17
N ARG A 397 -5.48 -46.07 -9.96
CA ARG A 397 -4.14 -45.49 -9.74
C ARG A 397 -3.03 -46.26 -10.47
N ALA A 398 -3.24 -47.54 -10.75
CA ALA A 398 -2.31 -48.38 -11.49
C ALA A 398 -2.29 -48.14 -13.00
N ILE A 399 -3.23 -47.36 -13.53
CA ILE A 399 -3.25 -47.01 -14.96
C ILE A 399 -2.41 -45.74 -15.16
N PRO A 400 -1.27 -45.81 -15.88
CA PRO A 400 -0.48 -44.62 -16.18
C PRO A 400 -1.29 -43.64 -17.04
N PRO A 401 -1.23 -42.33 -16.77
CA PRO A 401 -1.87 -41.33 -17.61
C PRO A 401 -1.18 -41.24 -18.97
N PRO A 402 -1.82 -40.62 -19.98
CA PRO A 402 -1.17 -40.30 -21.24
C PRO A 402 0.03 -39.37 -20.97
N PRO A 403 1.12 -39.48 -21.74
CA PRO A 403 2.24 -38.54 -21.60
C PRO A 403 1.77 -37.11 -21.87
N PRO A 404 2.37 -36.10 -21.23
CA PRO A 404 2.18 -34.70 -21.64
C PRO A 404 2.71 -34.49 -23.06
N THR A 405 2.35 -33.38 -23.70
CA THR A 405 2.78 -33.04 -25.06
C THR A 405 3.44 -31.66 -25.11
N ASP A 406 3.97 -31.27 -26.27
CA ASP A 406 4.53 -29.93 -26.52
C ASP A 406 5.55 -29.46 -25.48
N VAL A 407 6.46 -30.37 -25.09
CA VAL A 407 7.51 -30.07 -24.12
C VAL A 407 8.56 -29.17 -24.77
N VAL A 408 8.68 -27.95 -24.25
CA VAL A 408 9.62 -26.94 -24.71
C VAL A 408 10.51 -26.52 -23.56
N ALA A 409 11.81 -26.69 -23.73
CA ALA A 409 12.83 -26.11 -22.86
C ALA A 409 13.32 -24.80 -23.46
N ALA A 410 13.40 -23.76 -22.63
CA ALA A 410 13.93 -22.46 -23.01
C ALA A 410 14.93 -21.97 -21.97
N VAL A 411 16.03 -21.39 -22.43
CA VAL A 411 17.01 -20.73 -21.58
C VAL A 411 16.49 -19.34 -21.23
N ASP A 412 16.43 -19.04 -19.93
CA ASP A 412 16.09 -17.70 -19.43
C ASP A 412 16.98 -17.36 -18.22
N GLY A 413 17.83 -16.35 -18.38
CA GLY A 413 18.94 -16.12 -17.47
C GLY A 413 19.84 -17.36 -17.34
N GLY A 414 20.58 -17.50 -16.25
CA GLY A 414 21.38 -18.70 -15.97
C GLY A 414 20.56 -19.96 -15.65
N ARG A 415 19.30 -20.07 -16.09
CA ARG A 415 18.35 -21.13 -15.75
C ARG A 415 17.69 -21.68 -17.01
N VAL A 416 17.10 -22.88 -16.89
CA VAL A 416 16.26 -23.45 -17.95
C VAL A 416 14.84 -23.57 -17.45
N THR A 417 13.89 -22.95 -18.17
CA THR A 417 12.46 -23.13 -17.93
C THR A 417 11.93 -24.16 -18.90
N VAL A 418 11.26 -25.19 -18.37
CA VAL A 418 10.60 -26.22 -19.15
C VAL A 418 9.09 -26.04 -19.01
N ARG A 419 8.40 -26.04 -20.15
CA ARG A 419 6.94 -25.91 -20.27
C ARG A 419 6.41 -27.09 -21.07
N TRP A 420 5.21 -27.55 -20.75
CA TRP A 420 4.53 -28.60 -21.51
C TRP A 420 3.02 -28.33 -21.56
N ALA A 421 2.33 -28.97 -22.50
CA ALA A 421 0.89 -29.10 -22.46
C ALA A 421 0.49 -30.19 -21.46
N PRO A 422 -0.58 -29.98 -20.66
CA PRO A 422 -1.03 -30.98 -19.71
C PRO A 422 -1.33 -32.32 -20.37
N SER A 423 -1.14 -33.41 -19.62
CA SER A 423 -1.58 -34.76 -20.00
C SER A 423 -3.07 -34.75 -20.37
N ALA A 424 -3.42 -35.44 -21.47
CA ALA A 424 -4.81 -35.63 -21.89
C ALA A 424 -5.58 -36.67 -21.04
N ALA A 425 -5.18 -36.83 -19.77
CA ALA A 425 -5.87 -37.67 -18.82
C ALA A 425 -7.30 -37.18 -18.61
N ARG A 426 -8.30 -38.06 -18.76
CA ARG A 426 -9.71 -37.69 -18.63
C ARG A 426 -10.23 -37.78 -17.19
N THR A 427 -9.52 -38.54 -16.35
CA THR A 427 -9.86 -38.74 -14.93
C THR A 427 -8.62 -38.82 -14.04
N GLY A 428 -8.82 -38.47 -12.76
CA GLY A 428 -7.78 -38.48 -11.73
C GLY A 428 -6.90 -37.23 -11.72
N GLN A 429 -6.29 -36.93 -10.58
CA GLN A 429 -5.32 -35.84 -10.47
C GLN A 429 -3.97 -36.27 -11.07
N VAL A 430 -3.41 -35.46 -11.97
CA VAL A 430 -2.10 -35.72 -12.57
C VAL A 430 -1.03 -34.85 -11.90
N THR A 431 0.08 -35.49 -11.55
CA THR A 431 1.34 -34.85 -11.15
C THR A 431 2.40 -35.14 -12.20
N TYR A 432 3.33 -34.21 -12.36
CA TYR A 432 4.44 -34.30 -13.31
C TYR A 432 5.77 -34.40 -12.59
N ARG A 433 6.69 -35.19 -13.15
CA ARG A 433 8.09 -35.22 -12.77
C ARG A 433 8.94 -34.78 -13.96
N LEU A 434 9.70 -33.71 -13.76
CA LEU A 434 10.70 -33.21 -14.69
C LEU A 434 12.05 -33.83 -14.33
N VAL A 435 12.69 -34.46 -15.32
CA VAL A 435 14.03 -35.00 -15.19
C VAL A 435 14.93 -34.45 -16.29
N ARG A 436 16.23 -34.44 -16.01
CA ARG A 436 17.29 -34.11 -16.95
C ARG A 436 17.98 -35.39 -17.40
N VAL A 437 18.10 -35.56 -18.71
CA VAL A 437 18.58 -36.79 -19.35
C VAL A 437 19.93 -36.52 -20.01
N ALA A 438 20.92 -37.36 -19.71
CA ALA A 438 22.27 -37.22 -20.25
C ALA A 438 22.32 -37.46 -21.77
N THR A 439 21.65 -38.52 -22.27
CA THR A 439 21.55 -38.86 -23.70
C THR A 439 20.31 -39.72 -23.96
N GLY A 440 19.62 -39.52 -25.08
CA GLY A 440 18.49 -40.39 -25.51
C GLY A 440 17.15 -40.04 -24.86
N ALA A 441 16.23 -41.02 -24.84
CA ALA A 441 14.98 -40.97 -24.08
C ALA A 441 15.22 -41.65 -22.72
N ALA A 442 14.66 -41.09 -21.64
CA ALA A 442 14.78 -41.71 -20.32
C ALA A 442 13.87 -42.95 -20.24
N ALA A 443 14.43 -44.10 -19.86
CA ALA A 443 13.67 -45.34 -19.74
C ALA A 443 12.63 -45.26 -18.59
N SER A 444 12.97 -44.54 -17.53
CA SER A 444 12.07 -44.20 -16.43
C SER A 444 12.54 -42.89 -15.76
N PRO A 445 11.69 -42.19 -15.00
CA PRO A 445 12.13 -40.98 -14.30
C PRO A 445 13.19 -41.25 -13.21
N GLU A 446 13.29 -42.48 -12.71
CA GLU A 446 14.30 -42.88 -11.73
C GLU A 446 15.70 -43.09 -12.36
N SER A 447 15.75 -43.26 -13.68
CA SER A 447 17.01 -43.45 -14.44
C SER A 447 17.70 -42.14 -14.83
N ALA A 448 17.17 -40.99 -14.42
CA ALA A 448 17.59 -39.66 -14.83
C ALA A 448 17.72 -38.71 -13.63
N ASP A 449 18.39 -37.57 -13.84
CA ASP A 449 18.58 -36.57 -12.79
C ASP A 449 17.25 -35.86 -12.51
N ARG A 450 16.70 -36.04 -11.32
CA ARG A 450 15.45 -35.39 -10.94
C ARG A 450 15.64 -33.88 -10.80
N VAL A 451 14.83 -33.11 -11.52
CA VAL A 451 14.81 -31.64 -11.45
C VAL A 451 13.69 -31.15 -10.55
N ALA A 452 12.45 -31.59 -10.78
CA ALA A 452 11.28 -31.14 -10.03
C ALA A 452 10.10 -32.12 -10.09
N ASP A 453 9.26 -32.11 -9.04
CA ASP A 453 7.92 -32.70 -9.06
C ASP A 453 6.90 -31.57 -8.88
N THR A 454 5.87 -31.53 -9.71
CA THR A 454 4.91 -30.43 -9.72
C THR A 454 3.55 -30.82 -10.28
N ARG A 455 2.51 -30.08 -9.88
CA ARG A 455 1.18 -30.14 -10.51
C ARG A 455 1.01 -29.09 -11.61
N ALA A 456 1.91 -28.11 -11.68
CA ALA A 456 1.91 -27.11 -12.73
C ALA A 456 2.43 -27.69 -14.05
N ASN A 457 2.13 -27.02 -15.16
CA ASN A 457 2.61 -27.44 -16.49
C ASN A 457 3.94 -26.76 -16.87
N THR A 458 4.70 -26.37 -15.86
CA THR A 458 6.01 -25.74 -16.01
C THR A 458 6.86 -26.01 -14.78
N ALA A 459 8.17 -26.10 -14.99
CA ALA A 459 9.18 -26.19 -13.95
C ALA A 459 10.48 -25.53 -14.40
N VAL A 460 11.29 -25.09 -13.43
CA VAL A 460 12.57 -24.41 -13.67
C VAL A 460 13.69 -25.29 -13.14
N ASP A 461 14.69 -25.55 -13.99
CA ASP A 461 15.99 -26.06 -13.56
C ASP A 461 16.86 -24.87 -13.12
N PRO A 462 17.17 -24.75 -11.81
CA PRO A 462 17.99 -23.66 -11.31
C PRO A 462 19.49 -23.88 -11.56
N ASP A 463 19.92 -25.11 -11.84
CA ASP A 463 21.32 -25.50 -12.00
C ASP A 463 21.51 -26.41 -13.24
N PRO A 464 21.16 -25.91 -14.44
CA PRO A 464 21.40 -26.63 -15.68
C PRO A 464 22.91 -26.68 -15.99
N PRO A 465 23.41 -27.76 -16.60
CA PRO A 465 24.82 -27.86 -16.95
C PRO A 465 25.23 -26.80 -17.97
N LEU A 466 26.42 -26.21 -17.76
CA LEU A 466 26.95 -25.14 -18.59
C LEU A 466 27.90 -25.67 -19.66
N GLY A 467 27.79 -25.12 -20.87
CA GLY A 467 28.69 -25.48 -21.99
C GLY A 467 28.40 -26.84 -22.64
N GLU A 468 27.37 -27.57 -22.19
CA GLU A 468 26.91 -28.83 -22.79
C GLU A 468 25.39 -28.84 -23.04
N PRO A 469 24.90 -29.51 -24.09
CA PRO A 469 23.46 -29.60 -24.34
C PRO A 469 22.74 -30.40 -23.25
N ALA A 470 21.73 -29.81 -22.62
CA ALA A 470 20.85 -30.45 -21.65
C ALA A 470 19.53 -30.86 -22.32
N ARG A 471 19.08 -32.11 -22.11
CA ARG A 471 17.76 -32.58 -22.52
C ARG A 471 16.87 -32.79 -21.30
N TYR A 472 15.61 -32.41 -21.43
CA TYR A 472 14.61 -32.56 -20.36
C TYR A 472 13.48 -33.47 -20.82
N ALA A 473 13.03 -34.33 -19.92
CA ALA A 473 11.90 -35.22 -20.11
C ALA A 473 10.88 -35.03 -18.99
N VAL A 474 9.60 -35.08 -19.33
CA VAL A 474 8.48 -34.94 -18.41
C VAL A 474 7.68 -36.24 -18.39
N PHE A 475 7.42 -36.73 -17.19
CA PHE A 475 6.58 -37.89 -16.94
C PHE A 475 5.33 -37.46 -16.19
N ALA A 476 4.18 -38.02 -16.53
CA ALA A 476 2.93 -37.83 -15.81
C ALA A 476 2.62 -39.06 -14.95
N CYS A 477 2.09 -38.86 -13.75
CA CYS A 477 1.57 -39.94 -12.90
C CYS A 477 0.25 -39.54 -12.24
N ARG A 478 -0.57 -40.55 -11.93
CA ARG A 478 -1.76 -40.41 -11.07
C ARG A 478 -1.47 -40.79 -9.60
N LYS A 479 -0.52 -41.71 -9.42
CA LYS A 479 0.00 -42.19 -8.13
C LYS A 479 1.51 -42.27 -8.26
N ASP A 480 2.22 -41.92 -7.20
CA ASP A 480 3.67 -42.05 -7.16
C ASP A 480 4.10 -43.49 -7.49
N GLY A 481 5.06 -43.61 -8.41
CA GLY A 481 5.66 -44.88 -8.81
C GLY A 481 5.09 -45.50 -10.09
N ILE A 482 4.01 -44.96 -10.68
CA ILE A 482 3.48 -45.43 -11.98
C ILE A 482 3.40 -44.24 -12.94
N TRP A 483 4.29 -44.26 -13.92
CA TRP A 483 4.56 -43.14 -14.81
C TRP A 483 4.09 -43.41 -16.24
N SER A 484 3.72 -42.34 -16.95
CA SER A 484 3.53 -42.36 -18.40
C SER A 484 4.83 -42.69 -19.13
N ALA A 485 4.77 -42.85 -20.45
CA ALA A 485 5.95 -42.69 -21.30
C ALA A 485 6.56 -41.27 -21.14
N ASP A 486 7.80 -41.09 -21.57
CA ASP A 486 8.45 -39.79 -21.52
C ASP A 486 7.92 -38.84 -22.61
N ALA A 487 7.87 -37.56 -22.28
CA ALA A 487 7.74 -36.50 -23.26
C ALA A 487 8.96 -35.58 -23.16
N SER A 488 9.77 -35.57 -24.22
CA SER A 488 11.08 -34.92 -24.22
C SER A 488 11.10 -33.60 -25.01
N ALA A 489 11.79 -32.60 -24.47
CA ALA A 489 12.13 -31.38 -25.19
C ALA A 489 13.35 -31.57 -26.11
N ALA A 490 13.51 -30.68 -27.09
CA ALA A 490 14.77 -30.54 -27.81
C ALA A 490 15.91 -30.12 -26.85
N PRO A 491 17.17 -30.55 -27.08
CA PRO A 491 18.29 -30.14 -26.24
C PRO A 491 18.51 -28.63 -26.25
N VAL A 492 18.80 -28.05 -25.08
CA VAL A 492 19.15 -26.63 -24.94
C VAL A 492 20.58 -26.49 -24.43
N LEU A 493 21.32 -25.51 -24.95
CA LEU A 493 22.69 -25.22 -24.55
C LEU A 493 22.72 -23.93 -23.75
N LEU A 494 23.11 -24.01 -22.48
CA LEU A 494 23.30 -22.83 -21.65
C LEU A 494 24.77 -22.36 -21.67
N VAL A 495 24.99 -21.17 -22.22
CA VAL A 495 26.28 -20.48 -22.28
C VAL A 495 26.11 -18.99 -21.94
N PRO A 496 25.94 -18.64 -20.64
CA PRO A 496 25.65 -17.29 -20.22
C PRO A 496 26.75 -16.31 -20.64
N ASP A 497 26.37 -15.11 -21.05
CA ASP A 497 27.32 -14.03 -21.28
C ASP A 497 27.94 -13.51 -19.97
N VAL A 498 29.03 -12.73 -20.09
CA VAL A 498 29.54 -11.94 -18.96
C VAL A 498 28.47 -10.95 -18.48
N GLU A 499 28.46 -10.61 -17.21
CA GLU A 499 27.54 -9.63 -16.62
C GLU A 499 28.27 -8.31 -16.34
N GLU A 500 27.51 -7.23 -16.14
CA GLU A 500 28.06 -5.93 -15.70
C GLU A 500 29.22 -5.41 -16.56
N LEU A 501 29.13 -5.61 -17.89
CA LEU A 501 30.13 -5.09 -18.81
C LEU A 501 30.15 -3.56 -18.77
N THR A 502 31.26 -3.00 -18.29
CA THR A 502 31.54 -1.56 -18.36
C THR A 502 32.80 -1.32 -19.18
N VAL A 503 32.80 -0.23 -19.94
CA VAL A 503 33.96 0.17 -20.74
C VAL A 503 34.21 1.65 -20.53
N ALA A 504 35.45 1.98 -20.16
CA ALA A 504 35.93 3.34 -19.98
C ALA A 504 37.08 3.61 -20.95
N ALA A 505 37.08 4.77 -21.58
CA ALA A 505 38.12 5.17 -22.51
C ALA A 505 38.89 6.39 -21.95
N THR A 506 40.21 6.34 -22.05
CA THR A 506 41.10 7.50 -21.90
C THR A 506 41.49 8.02 -23.29
N ASP A 507 42.40 8.98 -23.40
CA ASP A 507 42.89 9.42 -24.70
C ASP A 507 43.86 8.43 -25.37
N ARG A 508 44.28 7.35 -24.68
CA ARG A 508 45.25 6.37 -25.20
C ARG A 508 44.95 4.92 -24.86
N SER A 509 43.90 4.64 -24.10
CA SER A 509 43.53 3.29 -23.73
C SER A 509 42.03 3.12 -23.60
N VAL A 510 41.56 1.89 -23.80
CA VAL A 510 40.22 1.45 -23.44
C VAL A 510 40.34 0.36 -22.40
N ARG A 511 39.63 0.51 -21.28
CA ARG A 511 39.56 -0.47 -20.21
C ARG A 511 38.15 -1.01 -20.13
N GLY A 512 38.00 -2.32 -20.24
CA GLY A 512 36.75 -3.03 -20.00
C GLY A 512 36.81 -3.81 -18.70
N SER A 513 35.70 -3.87 -17.97
CA SER A 513 35.52 -4.78 -16.83
C SER A 513 34.14 -5.45 -16.87
N TRP A 514 34.05 -6.63 -16.27
CA TRP A 514 32.81 -7.43 -16.21
C TRP A 514 32.87 -8.42 -15.05
N ARG A 515 31.73 -9.06 -14.76
CA ARG A 515 31.64 -10.25 -13.92
C ARG A 515 31.45 -11.50 -14.78
N ALA A 516 32.41 -12.41 -14.75
CA ALA A 516 32.28 -13.71 -15.42
C ALA A 516 31.62 -14.73 -14.49
N HIS A 517 30.88 -15.69 -15.06
CA HIS A 517 30.37 -16.83 -14.30
C HIS A 517 31.54 -17.72 -13.82
N PRO A 518 31.50 -18.32 -12.62
CA PRO A 518 32.62 -19.14 -12.10
C PRO A 518 33.06 -20.30 -12.99
N ALA A 519 32.14 -20.84 -13.80
CA ALA A 519 32.41 -21.91 -14.76
C ALA A 519 33.06 -21.45 -16.08
N VAL A 520 33.27 -20.14 -16.27
CA VAL A 520 33.94 -19.62 -17.47
C VAL A 520 35.40 -20.03 -17.44
N ARG A 521 35.85 -20.67 -18.53
CA ARG A 521 37.25 -21.06 -18.70
C ARG A 521 38.12 -19.89 -19.15
N GLU A 522 37.58 -19.07 -20.04
CA GLU A 522 38.28 -17.98 -20.70
C GLU A 522 37.27 -16.93 -21.17
N VAL A 523 37.70 -15.67 -21.27
CA VAL A 523 36.90 -14.60 -21.89
C VAL A 523 37.64 -14.10 -23.12
N ALA A 524 36.99 -14.22 -24.29
CA ALA A 524 37.52 -13.74 -25.55
C ALA A 524 36.99 -12.32 -25.83
N VAL A 525 37.91 -11.37 -25.99
CA VAL A 525 37.57 -9.98 -26.33
C VAL A 525 38.03 -9.70 -27.75
N VAL A 526 37.10 -9.31 -28.60
CA VAL A 526 37.38 -8.95 -29.99
C VAL A 526 37.09 -7.46 -30.19
N ARG A 527 38.11 -6.71 -30.62
CA ARG A 527 37.97 -5.32 -31.04
C ARG A 527 37.74 -5.24 -32.55
N ARG A 528 36.81 -4.40 -32.97
CA ARG A 528 36.59 -3.97 -34.36
C ARG A 528 36.56 -2.45 -34.44
N GLU A 529 37.19 -1.88 -35.45
CA GLU A 529 37.08 -0.46 -35.75
C GLU A 529 35.73 -0.20 -36.42
N LYS A 530 34.95 0.75 -35.89
CA LYS A 530 33.65 1.14 -36.46
C LYS A 530 33.87 2.30 -37.42
N PRO A 531 33.54 2.16 -38.72
CA PRO A 531 33.69 3.26 -39.67
C PRO A 531 32.80 4.45 -39.27
N ALA A 532 33.32 5.66 -39.45
CA ALA A 532 32.57 6.90 -39.21
C ALA A 532 31.34 6.94 -40.13
N ALA A 533 30.17 7.26 -39.57
CA ALA A 533 28.94 7.35 -40.35
C ALA A 533 29.02 8.53 -41.35
N ALA A 534 28.83 8.20 -42.63
CA ALA A 534 28.72 9.08 -43.80
C ALA A 534 29.96 9.94 -44.16
N GLY A 535 30.68 9.53 -45.22
CA GLY A 535 31.59 10.39 -45.98
C GLY A 535 32.99 9.83 -46.27
N ALA A 536 33.43 8.77 -45.58
CA ALA A 536 34.75 8.18 -45.81
C ALA A 536 34.76 7.25 -47.04
N ALA A 537 35.82 7.36 -47.83
CA ALA A 537 36.00 6.79 -49.16
C ALA A 537 35.54 5.32 -49.30
N ARG A 538 34.75 5.05 -50.34
CA ARG A 538 34.51 3.70 -50.88
C ARG A 538 35.87 3.08 -51.23
N GLY A 539 36.33 2.11 -50.43
CA GLY A 539 37.49 1.29 -50.79
C GLY A 539 38.27 0.65 -49.63
N GLN A 540 38.16 1.16 -48.40
CA GLN A 540 38.83 0.51 -47.26
C GLN A 540 37.94 -0.60 -46.68
N LEU A 541 38.35 -1.85 -46.90
CA LEU A 541 37.81 -3.00 -46.18
C LEU A 541 37.86 -2.72 -44.66
N PRO A 542 36.81 -3.05 -43.90
CA PRO A 542 36.88 -2.93 -42.44
C PRO A 542 38.08 -3.71 -41.92
N ALA A 543 38.87 -3.09 -41.05
CA ALA A 543 40.03 -3.74 -40.44
C ALA A 543 39.61 -5.08 -39.81
N SER A 544 40.40 -6.13 -40.04
CA SER A 544 40.13 -7.45 -39.50
C SER A 544 39.94 -7.39 -37.97
N PRO A 545 39.01 -8.19 -37.40
CA PRO A 545 38.83 -8.25 -35.95
C PRO A 545 40.14 -8.59 -35.26
N VAL A 546 40.49 -7.83 -34.22
CA VAL A 546 41.71 -8.03 -33.43
C VAL A 546 41.34 -8.64 -32.08
N LEU A 547 42.01 -9.73 -31.71
CA LEU A 547 41.87 -10.31 -30.39
C LEU A 547 42.62 -9.44 -29.37
N VAL A 548 41.90 -8.98 -28.35
CA VAL A 548 42.46 -8.18 -27.25
C VAL A 548 42.74 -9.12 -26.09
N ARG A 549 43.94 -8.99 -25.50
CA ARG A 549 44.30 -9.78 -24.32
C ARG A 549 43.39 -9.40 -23.16
N ALA A 550 42.69 -10.40 -22.62
CA ALA A 550 41.77 -10.25 -21.51
C ALA A 550 42.19 -11.13 -20.33
N SER A 551 41.90 -10.64 -19.13
CA SER A 551 41.84 -11.43 -17.90
C SER A 551 40.41 -11.94 -17.68
N PRO A 552 40.14 -12.81 -16.71
CA PRO A 552 38.78 -13.27 -16.41
C PRO A 552 37.78 -12.15 -16.04
N ALA A 553 38.24 -10.98 -15.62
CA ALA A 553 37.40 -9.88 -15.11
C ALA A 553 37.51 -8.56 -15.90
N GLY A 554 38.39 -8.49 -16.90
CA GLY A 554 38.66 -7.23 -17.60
C GLY A 554 39.70 -7.32 -18.70
N PHE A 555 39.74 -6.29 -19.54
CA PHE A 555 40.81 -6.06 -20.52
C PHE A 555 41.34 -4.63 -20.42
N GLU A 556 42.56 -4.43 -20.87
CA GLU A 556 43.11 -3.12 -21.17
C GLU A 556 43.68 -3.14 -22.58
N ASP A 557 43.20 -2.23 -23.40
CA ASP A 557 43.58 -2.08 -24.78
C ASP A 557 44.28 -0.74 -24.97
N VAL A 558 45.58 -0.80 -25.24
CA VAL A 558 46.44 0.36 -25.49
C VAL A 558 46.71 0.59 -26.97
N ASP A 559 46.28 -0.33 -27.83
CA ASP A 559 46.51 -0.29 -29.28
C ASP A 559 45.36 0.44 -30.00
N VAL A 560 44.92 1.54 -29.40
CA VAL A 560 43.74 2.30 -29.83
C VAL A 560 44.14 3.69 -30.32
N ARG A 561 43.46 4.16 -31.37
CA ARG A 561 43.68 5.49 -31.93
C ARG A 561 42.71 6.49 -31.33
N ARG A 562 43.21 7.70 -31.09
CA ARG A 562 42.39 8.84 -30.66
C ARG A 562 41.29 9.11 -31.67
N ASP A 563 40.11 9.46 -31.16
CA ASP A 563 38.92 9.83 -31.92
C ASP A 563 38.37 8.73 -32.84
N THR A 564 38.91 7.51 -32.80
CA THR A 564 38.41 6.32 -33.49
C THR A 564 37.43 5.56 -32.60
N THR A 565 36.24 5.25 -33.12
CA THR A 565 35.25 4.45 -32.38
C THR A 565 35.55 2.97 -32.57
N TYR A 566 35.68 2.25 -31.47
CA TYR A 566 35.88 0.82 -31.43
C TYR A 566 34.66 0.11 -30.85
N GLU A 567 34.37 -1.05 -31.40
CA GLU A 567 33.40 -2.02 -30.89
C GLU A 567 34.16 -3.19 -30.25
N TYR A 568 33.86 -3.45 -28.98
CA TYR A 568 34.40 -4.59 -28.24
C TYR A 568 33.29 -5.62 -28.06
N THR A 569 33.50 -6.82 -28.61
CA THR A 569 32.64 -7.98 -28.36
C THR A 569 33.31 -8.88 -27.34
N VAL A 570 32.68 -9.06 -26.18
CA VAL A 570 33.16 -9.85 -25.04
C VAL A 570 32.36 -11.14 -24.97
N ARG A 571 33.01 -12.29 -25.21
CA ARG A 571 32.40 -13.63 -25.21
C ARG A 571 32.97 -14.47 -24.07
N ALA A 572 32.10 -15.06 -23.27
CA ALA A 572 32.47 -16.08 -22.30
C ALA A 572 32.68 -17.43 -23.02
N VAL A 573 33.74 -18.14 -22.67
CA VAL A 573 34.07 -19.46 -23.20
C VAL A 573 33.89 -20.50 -22.11
N TYR A 574 33.01 -21.47 -22.37
CA TYR A 574 32.74 -22.61 -21.50
C TYR A 574 33.31 -23.88 -22.12
N LEU A 575 33.62 -24.86 -21.26
CA LEU A 575 34.09 -26.17 -21.66
C LEU A 575 33.03 -27.20 -21.27
N GLY A 576 32.49 -27.94 -22.25
CA GLY A 576 31.62 -29.08 -21.98
C GLY A 576 32.41 -30.25 -21.37
N ARG A 577 31.72 -31.25 -20.82
CA ARG A 577 32.38 -32.46 -20.25
C ARG A 577 33.19 -33.25 -21.29
N ASP A 578 32.79 -33.16 -22.55
CA ASP A 578 33.47 -33.74 -23.71
C ASP A 578 34.75 -32.96 -24.12
N GLY A 579 35.08 -31.87 -23.41
CA GLY A 579 36.18 -30.98 -23.75
C GLY A 579 35.84 -30.00 -24.89
N THR A 580 34.60 -29.98 -25.37
CA THR A 580 34.22 -29.07 -26.45
C THR A 580 34.11 -27.63 -25.94
N ARG A 581 34.75 -26.71 -26.66
CA ARG A 581 34.68 -25.26 -26.37
C ARG A 581 33.39 -24.67 -26.94
N ARG A 582 32.62 -23.97 -26.10
CA ARG A 582 31.42 -23.23 -26.50
C ARG A 582 31.56 -21.77 -26.13
N GLN A 583 31.15 -20.88 -27.03
CA GLN A 583 31.18 -19.44 -26.82
C GLN A 583 29.76 -18.92 -26.60
N SER A 584 29.63 -17.97 -25.68
CA SER A 584 28.39 -17.22 -25.50
C SER A 584 28.11 -16.30 -26.71
N PRO A 585 26.85 -15.82 -26.87
CA PRO A 585 26.47 -14.87 -27.94
C PRO A 585 27.29 -13.59 -27.98
N GLY A 586 27.82 -13.15 -26.84
CA GLY A 586 28.75 -12.04 -26.69
C GLY A 586 28.06 -10.72 -26.36
N ARG A 587 28.58 -9.98 -25.38
CA ARG A 587 28.16 -8.61 -25.09
C ARG A 587 28.99 -7.61 -25.87
N VAL A 588 28.34 -6.59 -26.41
CA VAL A 588 28.96 -5.54 -27.23
C VAL A 588 29.01 -4.23 -26.46
N ALA A 589 30.16 -3.57 -26.48
CA ALA A 589 30.35 -2.24 -25.93
C ALA A 589 31.13 -1.35 -26.91
N LEU A 590 30.76 -0.06 -26.97
CA LEU A 590 31.44 0.93 -27.78
C LEU A 590 32.36 1.78 -26.91
N ALA A 591 33.54 2.11 -27.44
CA ALA A 591 34.45 3.03 -26.81
C ALA A 591 35.16 3.91 -27.84
N ARG A 592 35.33 5.18 -27.51
CA ARG A 592 36.05 6.14 -28.34
C ARG A 592 37.13 6.79 -27.47
N PRO A 593 38.42 6.45 -27.65
CA PRO A 593 39.50 7.06 -26.90
C PRO A 593 39.60 8.55 -27.23
N GLN A 594 39.38 9.40 -26.23
CA GLN A 594 39.38 10.85 -26.40
C GLN A 594 39.95 11.54 -25.16
N ARG A 595 40.48 12.75 -25.37
CA ARG A 595 40.87 13.61 -24.25
C ARG A 595 39.61 14.06 -23.49
N PRO A 596 39.57 13.96 -22.15
CA PRO A 596 38.44 14.44 -21.39
C PRO A 596 38.25 15.96 -21.59
N PRO A 597 37.01 16.47 -21.50
CA PRO A 597 36.76 17.91 -21.62
C PRO A 597 37.45 18.69 -20.50
N GLU A 598 38.00 19.86 -20.83
CA GLU A 598 38.65 20.75 -19.86
C GLU A 598 37.69 21.86 -19.39
N PRO A 599 37.66 22.21 -18.09
CA PRO A 599 36.80 23.28 -17.60
C PRO A 599 37.31 24.66 -17.99
N VAL A 600 36.39 25.54 -18.41
CA VAL A 600 36.67 26.98 -18.57
C VAL A 600 36.68 27.65 -17.21
N ARG A 601 37.75 28.35 -16.85
CA ARG A 601 37.92 28.98 -15.52
C ARG A 601 37.83 30.51 -15.55
N ASP A 602 37.89 31.11 -16.73
CA ASP A 602 38.03 32.54 -16.95
C ASP A 602 36.81 33.16 -17.65
N LEU A 603 35.62 32.56 -17.56
CA LEU A 603 34.39 33.14 -18.12
C LEU A 603 34.11 34.50 -17.49
N VAL A 604 33.91 35.52 -18.32
CA VAL A 604 33.52 36.89 -17.94
C VAL A 604 32.29 37.30 -18.75
N VAL A 605 31.38 38.07 -18.16
CA VAL A 605 30.22 38.66 -18.85
C VAL A 605 30.26 40.17 -18.76
N ASP A 606 30.32 40.84 -19.93
CA ASP A 606 30.30 42.30 -20.02
C ASP A 606 28.89 42.78 -20.41
N LEU A 607 28.34 43.76 -19.68
CA LEU A 607 27.08 44.43 -20.00
C LEU A 607 27.36 45.76 -20.72
N ARG A 608 26.73 46.01 -21.88
CA ARG A 608 26.88 47.23 -22.66
C ARG A 608 25.52 47.87 -22.94
N ALA A 609 25.41 49.18 -22.78
CA ALA A 609 24.23 49.92 -23.22
C ALA A 609 24.40 50.35 -24.68
N GLU A 610 23.50 49.91 -25.57
CA GLU A 610 23.44 50.35 -26.96
C GLU A 610 22.35 51.44 -27.09
N PRO A 611 22.68 52.66 -27.57
CA PRO A 611 21.70 53.73 -27.77
C PRO A 611 20.60 53.29 -28.75
N ARG A 612 19.34 53.61 -28.46
CA ARG A 612 18.19 53.25 -29.29
C ARG A 612 17.33 54.47 -29.61
N GLY A 613 17.79 55.36 -30.50
CA GLY A 613 17.02 56.54 -30.92
C GLY A 613 16.42 57.32 -29.73
N ASP A 614 15.18 57.82 -29.87
CA ASP A 614 14.42 58.49 -28.79
C ASP A 614 13.87 57.54 -27.70
N GLY A 615 14.28 56.25 -27.70
CA GLY A 615 13.85 55.24 -26.74
C GLY A 615 14.94 54.82 -25.74
N PRO A 616 14.59 54.03 -24.70
CA PRO A 616 15.57 53.56 -23.72
C PRO A 616 16.62 52.65 -24.37
N ALA A 617 17.89 52.84 -23.98
CA ALA A 617 19.02 52.06 -24.47
C ALA A 617 18.83 50.56 -24.21
N ALA A 618 19.13 49.74 -25.22
CA ALA A 618 19.07 48.29 -25.09
C ALA A 618 20.35 47.80 -24.40
N VAL A 619 20.23 47.04 -23.31
CA VAL A 619 21.40 46.41 -22.67
C VAL A 619 21.75 45.12 -23.39
N THR A 620 23.01 44.95 -23.74
CA THR A 620 23.53 43.80 -24.46
C THR A 620 24.61 43.13 -23.63
N ALA A 621 24.50 41.81 -23.43
CA ALA A 621 25.45 41.06 -22.63
C ALA A 621 26.34 40.20 -23.53
N VAL A 622 27.64 40.20 -23.27
CA VAL A 622 28.60 39.41 -24.03
C VAL A 622 29.43 38.56 -23.08
N ALA A 623 29.23 37.24 -23.15
CA ALA A 623 30.06 36.27 -22.46
C ALA A 623 31.39 36.08 -23.22
N SER A 624 32.52 36.04 -22.52
CA SER A 624 33.84 35.80 -23.12
C SER A 624 34.73 34.90 -22.27
N TRP A 625 35.47 34.00 -22.91
CA TRP A 625 36.32 33.00 -22.26
C TRP A 625 37.50 32.56 -23.14
N THR A 626 38.52 31.95 -22.54
CA THR A 626 39.60 31.28 -23.29
C THR A 626 39.14 29.89 -23.76
N PRO A 627 39.26 29.52 -25.05
CA PRO A 627 38.84 28.19 -25.51
C PRO A 627 39.71 27.09 -24.87
N PRO A 628 39.10 26.01 -24.32
CA PRO A 628 39.83 24.89 -23.73
C PRO A 628 40.59 24.09 -24.80
N ARG A 629 41.61 23.33 -24.39
CA ARG A 629 42.38 22.49 -25.33
C ARG A 629 41.60 21.25 -25.79
N ALA A 630 40.58 20.86 -25.02
CA ALA A 630 39.71 19.74 -25.33
C ALA A 630 38.25 20.06 -24.99
N GLY A 631 37.38 19.83 -25.98
CA GLY A 631 35.93 20.01 -25.89
C GLY A 631 35.43 21.35 -26.46
N ALA A 632 34.15 21.38 -26.81
CA ALA A 632 33.42 22.56 -27.20
C ALA A 632 32.70 23.15 -25.98
N VAL A 633 32.76 24.48 -25.85
CA VAL A 633 32.14 25.21 -24.73
C VAL A 633 30.73 25.62 -25.10
N GLU A 634 29.81 25.33 -24.20
CA GLU A 634 28.42 25.74 -24.24
C GLU A 634 28.12 26.65 -23.04
N ILE A 635 27.49 27.78 -23.28
CA ILE A 635 27.10 28.71 -22.22
C ILE A 635 25.66 28.41 -21.79
N ARG A 636 25.45 28.16 -20.50
CA ARG A 636 24.15 27.92 -19.90
C ARG A 636 23.66 29.12 -19.09
N LEU A 637 22.38 29.46 -19.26
CA LEU A 637 21.67 30.51 -18.55
C LEU A 637 20.66 29.87 -17.58
N ALA A 638 20.84 30.07 -16.28
CA ALA A 638 19.98 29.51 -15.23
C ALA A 638 19.45 30.59 -14.27
N GLY A 639 18.32 30.32 -13.61
CA GLY A 639 17.77 31.19 -12.55
C GLY A 639 18.43 30.97 -11.18
N SER A 640 19.18 29.88 -11.02
CA SER A 640 19.92 29.53 -9.80
C SER A 640 21.34 29.09 -10.12
N ALA A 641 22.25 29.22 -9.14
CA ALA A 641 23.61 28.73 -9.26
C ALA A 641 23.62 27.19 -9.44
N PRO A 642 24.57 26.62 -10.22
CA PRO A 642 24.73 25.18 -10.30
C PRO A 642 25.13 24.60 -8.93
N ALA A 643 24.71 23.35 -8.68
CA ALA A 643 25.13 22.60 -7.49
C ALA A 643 26.56 22.02 -7.61
N TRP A 644 27.23 22.27 -8.74
CA TRP A 644 28.56 21.75 -9.06
C TRP A 644 29.61 22.85 -8.95
N THR A 645 30.84 22.42 -8.73
CA THR A 645 32.01 23.30 -8.63
C THR A 645 32.84 23.27 -9.90
N VAL A 646 33.67 24.30 -10.09
CA VAL A 646 34.54 24.41 -11.26
C VAL A 646 35.54 23.27 -11.31
N GLY A 647 35.52 22.50 -12.39
CA GLY A 647 36.36 21.32 -12.61
C GLY A 647 35.66 19.98 -12.46
N ASP A 648 34.44 19.96 -11.91
CA ASP A 648 33.65 18.74 -11.80
C ASP A 648 33.38 18.11 -13.17
N GLN A 649 33.46 16.78 -13.24
CA GLN A 649 33.06 15.98 -14.39
C GLN A 649 31.68 15.40 -14.13
N VAL A 650 30.67 15.90 -14.84
CA VAL A 650 29.27 15.52 -14.63
C VAL A 650 28.71 14.79 -15.84
N PRO A 651 27.78 13.83 -15.66
CA PRO A 651 27.11 13.18 -16.77
C PRO A 651 26.43 14.20 -17.71
N ALA A 652 26.56 13.99 -19.02
CA ALA A 652 26.10 14.94 -20.03
C ALA A 652 24.57 15.19 -19.97
N ASP A 653 23.79 14.16 -19.64
CA ASP A 653 22.33 14.27 -19.48
C ASP A 653 21.96 15.14 -18.27
N ARG A 654 22.70 15.01 -17.16
CA ARG A 654 22.52 15.80 -15.95
C ARG A 654 22.92 17.26 -16.18
N ALA A 655 24.05 17.47 -16.85
CA ALA A 655 24.54 18.80 -17.25
C ALA A 655 23.55 19.48 -18.20
N GLY A 656 22.98 18.73 -19.14
CA GLY A 656 22.03 19.21 -20.14
C GLY A 656 20.71 19.74 -19.56
N ARG A 657 20.36 19.35 -18.33
CA ARG A 657 19.17 19.84 -17.60
C ARG A 657 19.41 21.14 -16.83
N HIS A 658 20.65 21.61 -16.70
CA HIS A 658 20.97 22.84 -15.99
C HIS A 658 20.77 24.06 -16.90
N GLY A 659 19.71 24.83 -16.63
CA GLY A 659 19.41 26.05 -17.39
C GLY A 659 19.16 25.82 -18.87
N MET A 660 19.15 26.90 -19.63
CA MET A 660 18.98 26.88 -21.09
C MET A 660 20.30 27.18 -21.79
N VAL A 661 20.53 26.58 -22.96
CA VAL A 661 21.66 26.94 -23.82
C VAL A 661 21.49 28.36 -24.31
N ALA A 662 22.52 29.19 -24.16
CA ALA A 662 22.53 30.53 -24.73
C ALA A 662 22.52 30.42 -26.27
N PRO A 663 21.55 31.05 -26.96
CA PRO A 663 21.44 30.96 -28.41
C PRO A 663 22.59 31.71 -29.10
N GLY A 664 23.00 31.22 -30.27
CA GLY A 664 23.99 31.86 -31.13
C GLY A 664 25.28 31.04 -31.27
N SER A 665 26.15 31.53 -32.16
CA SER A 665 27.44 30.91 -32.44
C SER A 665 28.55 31.74 -31.79
N PRO A 666 29.45 31.14 -31.00
CA PRO A 666 30.59 31.86 -30.45
C PRO A 666 31.54 32.33 -31.55
N THR A 667 32.02 33.57 -31.45
CA THR A 667 32.96 34.18 -32.40
C THR A 667 34.32 34.38 -31.73
N ARG A 668 35.40 34.03 -32.43
CA ARG A 668 36.76 34.26 -31.95
C ARG A 668 37.13 35.74 -32.10
N ARG A 669 37.61 36.34 -31.02
CA ARG A 669 38.10 37.73 -30.98
C ARG A 669 39.58 37.81 -31.35
N PRO A 670 40.08 39.00 -31.76
CA PRO A 670 41.50 39.21 -32.08
C PRO A 670 42.46 38.94 -30.91
N ASP A 671 41.98 39.07 -29.67
CA ASP A 671 42.73 38.76 -28.44
C ASP A 671 42.87 37.25 -28.16
N GLY A 672 42.35 36.39 -29.04
CA GLY A 672 42.39 34.94 -28.93
C GLY A 672 41.27 34.33 -28.08
N ARG A 673 40.48 35.15 -27.37
CA ARG A 673 39.32 34.70 -26.60
C ARG A 673 38.13 34.41 -27.53
N VAL A 674 37.19 33.63 -27.04
CA VAL A 674 35.91 33.38 -27.70
C VAL A 674 34.84 34.21 -27.01
N ALA A 675 33.89 34.75 -27.78
CA ALA A 675 32.79 35.52 -27.24
C ALA A 675 31.44 35.11 -27.84
N LEU A 676 30.40 35.15 -27.00
CA LEU A 676 29.03 34.87 -27.37
C LEU A 676 28.14 35.99 -26.84
N ARG A 677 27.33 36.58 -27.72
CA ARG A 677 26.26 37.50 -27.30
C ARG A 677 25.18 36.67 -26.63
N ILE A 678 24.83 37.03 -25.42
CA ILE A 678 23.82 36.34 -24.62
C ILE A 678 22.70 37.32 -24.26
N ASP A 679 21.50 36.79 -24.06
CA ASP A 679 20.34 37.54 -23.60
C ASP A 679 19.94 37.01 -22.21
N PRO A 680 20.57 37.50 -21.13
CA PRO A 680 20.25 37.07 -19.78
C PRO A 680 18.84 37.51 -19.45
N ARG A 681 18.09 36.63 -18.76
CA ARG A 681 16.75 36.99 -18.26
C ARG A 681 16.84 38.27 -17.44
N ARG A 682 15.81 39.12 -17.55
CA ARG A 682 15.60 40.25 -16.64
C ARG A 682 15.52 39.72 -15.20
N GLY A 683 16.15 40.41 -14.26
CA GLY A 683 16.42 39.90 -12.91
C GLY A 683 17.79 39.22 -12.78
N ARG A 684 17.96 38.37 -11.76
CA ARG A 684 19.23 37.65 -11.49
C ARG A 684 19.30 36.36 -12.33
N CYS A 685 20.38 36.21 -13.07
CA CYS A 685 20.69 35.05 -13.90
C CYS A 685 22.11 34.56 -13.62
N TYR A 686 22.35 33.26 -13.73
CA TYR A 686 23.65 32.63 -13.59
C TYR A 686 24.10 32.12 -14.96
N VAL A 687 25.26 32.59 -15.40
CA VAL A 687 25.88 32.24 -16.69
C VAL A 687 27.02 31.25 -16.42
N THR A 688 26.86 29.99 -16.83
CA THR A 688 27.80 28.90 -16.55
C THR A 688 28.42 28.37 -17.84
N ALA A 689 29.74 28.21 -17.90
CA ALA A 689 30.40 27.52 -19.01
C ALA A 689 30.41 26.00 -18.77
N LEU A 690 29.98 25.22 -19.76
CA LEU A 690 30.06 23.76 -19.75
C LEU A 690 30.86 23.30 -20.97
N THR A 691 31.82 22.40 -20.78
CA THR A 691 32.68 21.91 -21.87
C THR A 691 32.40 20.44 -22.15
N ALA A 692 32.04 20.10 -23.39
CA ALA A 692 31.70 18.73 -23.81
C ALA A 692 32.54 18.29 -25.02
N VAL A 693 32.88 17.00 -25.10
CA VAL A 693 33.48 16.42 -26.31
C VAL A 693 32.43 15.69 -27.14
N PRO A 694 32.56 15.63 -28.49
CA PRO A 694 31.58 14.94 -29.33
C PRO A 694 31.44 13.46 -28.95
N ALA A 695 30.21 13.05 -28.60
CA ALA A 695 29.87 11.71 -28.10
C ALA A 695 30.51 11.33 -26.75
N GLY A 696 30.96 12.31 -25.95
CA GLY A 696 31.43 12.10 -24.59
C GLY A 696 30.29 11.88 -23.59
N ALA A 697 30.49 10.98 -22.63
CA ALA A 697 29.51 10.70 -21.56
C ALA A 697 29.53 11.75 -20.43
N THR A 698 30.61 12.52 -20.31
CA THR A 698 30.80 13.54 -19.27
C THR A 698 31.08 14.91 -19.85
N VAL A 699 30.77 15.94 -19.06
CA VAL A 699 30.94 17.36 -19.34
C VAL A 699 31.74 17.98 -18.19
N ALA A 700 32.71 18.83 -18.52
CA ALA A 700 33.47 19.57 -17.52
C ALA A 700 32.75 20.87 -17.15
N VAL A 701 32.55 21.10 -15.85
CA VAL A 701 31.92 22.32 -15.34
C VAL A 701 32.95 23.44 -15.24
N GLY A 702 32.69 24.56 -15.91
CA GLY A 702 33.45 25.79 -15.82
C GLY A 702 32.93 26.76 -14.76
N ASN A 703 33.51 27.95 -14.66
CA ASN A 703 33.07 28.97 -13.72
C ASN A 703 31.70 29.58 -14.09
N THR A 704 30.98 30.02 -13.05
CA THR A 704 29.66 30.65 -13.16
C THR A 704 29.76 32.14 -12.82
N VAL A 705 29.17 32.98 -13.67
CA VAL A 705 29.10 34.44 -13.49
C VAL A 705 27.65 34.85 -13.19
N PRO A 706 27.34 35.41 -12.01
CA PRO A 706 26.03 36.00 -11.75
C PRO A 706 25.88 37.33 -12.49
N VAL A 707 24.73 37.53 -13.14
CA VAL A 707 24.37 38.72 -13.91
C VAL A 707 23.01 39.22 -13.43
N SER A 708 22.89 40.52 -13.14
CA SER A 708 21.64 41.16 -12.76
C SER A 708 21.26 42.22 -13.79
N LEU A 709 20.06 42.15 -14.34
CA LEU A 709 19.54 43.13 -15.29
C LEU A 709 18.23 43.74 -14.77
N VAL A 710 18.16 45.08 -14.70
CA VAL A 710 16.98 45.83 -14.22
C VAL A 710 16.50 46.79 -15.30
N ASP A 711 15.18 46.86 -15.49
CA ASP A 711 14.54 47.70 -16.51
C ASP A 711 14.47 49.17 -16.08
N ALA A 712 14.59 50.07 -17.05
CA ALA A 712 14.37 51.50 -16.82
C ALA A 712 12.88 51.81 -16.65
N VAL A 713 12.57 52.93 -16.00
CA VAL A 713 11.19 53.45 -15.94
C VAL A 713 10.68 53.82 -17.32
N THR A 714 9.37 53.76 -17.54
CA THR A 714 8.74 54.19 -18.81
C THR A 714 7.73 55.31 -18.59
N ALA A 715 7.31 56.00 -19.65
CA ALA A 715 6.30 57.08 -19.58
C ALA A 715 6.62 58.20 -18.57
N LEU A 716 7.89 58.63 -18.46
CA LEU A 716 8.28 59.72 -17.58
C LEU A 716 7.68 61.06 -18.03
N VAL A 717 6.84 61.65 -17.19
CA VAL A 717 6.19 62.95 -17.37
C VAL A 717 6.53 63.86 -16.19
N ALA A 718 6.83 65.12 -16.48
CA ALA A 718 7.11 66.15 -15.48
C ALA A 718 6.14 67.34 -15.64
N THR A 719 5.54 67.80 -14.55
CA THR A 719 4.67 68.98 -14.52
C THR A 719 5.12 69.94 -13.41
N ARG A 720 5.41 71.19 -13.78
CA ARG A 720 5.89 72.22 -12.83
C ARG A 720 4.72 72.96 -12.17
N PHE A 721 4.81 73.13 -10.86
CA PHE A 721 3.95 73.96 -10.01
C PHE A 721 4.82 74.87 -9.15
N GLY A 722 5.07 76.09 -9.62
CA GLY A 722 5.99 77.02 -8.94
C GLY A 722 7.42 76.45 -8.89
N ASP A 723 7.94 76.29 -7.67
CA ASP A 723 9.30 75.77 -7.40
C ASP A 723 9.35 74.24 -7.29
N THR A 724 8.19 73.59 -7.42
CA THR A 724 8.02 72.15 -7.29
C THR A 724 7.69 71.52 -8.64
N VAL A 725 8.17 70.30 -8.87
CA VAL A 725 7.84 69.48 -10.04
C VAL A 725 7.24 68.17 -9.58
N ARG A 726 6.06 67.85 -10.14
CA ARG A 726 5.44 66.54 -10.00
C ARG A 726 5.86 65.65 -11.16
N LEU A 727 6.42 64.50 -10.82
CA LEU A 727 6.88 63.47 -11.72
C LEU A 727 5.93 62.28 -11.69
N ARG A 728 5.68 61.70 -12.86
CA ARG A 728 4.98 60.42 -13.01
C ARG A 728 5.70 59.56 -14.03
N TRP A 729 5.77 58.26 -13.78
CA TRP A 729 6.28 57.24 -14.67
C TRP A 729 5.62 55.89 -14.34
N ASP A 730 5.76 54.94 -15.24
CA ASP A 730 5.39 53.55 -15.04
C ASP A 730 6.58 52.78 -14.47
N TRP A 731 6.34 52.11 -13.35
CA TRP A 731 7.35 51.28 -12.71
C TRP A 731 7.49 49.95 -13.46
N PRO A 732 8.72 49.53 -13.80
CA PRO A 732 8.93 48.24 -14.42
C PRO A 732 8.75 47.11 -13.39
N GLU A 733 8.35 45.94 -13.89
CA GLU A 733 8.07 44.77 -13.07
C GLU A 733 9.33 44.32 -12.31
N GLY A 734 9.21 44.14 -10.99
CA GLY A 734 10.31 43.68 -10.13
C GLY A 734 11.26 44.76 -9.60
N ALA A 735 11.12 46.03 -10.01
CA ALA A 735 11.87 47.13 -9.42
C ALA A 735 11.19 47.62 -8.12
N GLY A 736 11.96 47.71 -7.03
CA GLY A 736 11.46 48.20 -5.72
C GLY A 736 11.91 49.61 -5.34
N LEU A 737 12.92 50.14 -6.02
CA LEU A 737 13.52 51.45 -5.78
C LEU A 737 13.74 52.20 -7.10
N ALA A 738 13.42 53.49 -7.11
CA ALA A 738 13.74 54.43 -8.18
C ALA A 738 14.54 55.60 -7.61
N ARG A 739 15.61 56.00 -8.30
CA ARG A 739 16.49 57.10 -7.93
C ARG A 739 16.23 58.25 -8.89
N VAL A 740 15.86 59.40 -8.33
CA VAL A 740 15.60 60.63 -9.05
C VAL A 740 16.69 61.63 -8.74
N GLU A 741 17.32 62.18 -9.77
CA GLU A 741 18.38 63.19 -9.66
C GLU A 741 18.01 64.37 -10.55
N TRP A 742 18.28 65.60 -10.12
CA TRP A 742 18.02 66.80 -10.91
C TRP A 742 19.12 67.82 -10.79
N TRP A 743 19.32 68.63 -11.83
CA TRP A 743 20.35 69.66 -11.90
C TRP A 743 19.95 70.79 -12.87
N PRO A 744 20.58 71.99 -12.79
CA PRO A 744 20.28 73.09 -13.70
C PRO A 744 20.49 72.71 -15.16
N THR A 745 19.57 73.11 -16.04
CA THR A 745 19.69 72.84 -17.48
C THR A 745 20.95 73.48 -18.04
N GLY A 746 21.76 72.71 -18.77
CA GLY A 746 23.05 73.15 -19.33
C GLY A 746 24.28 72.88 -18.45
N ALA A 747 24.10 72.50 -17.18
CA ALA A 747 25.18 72.00 -16.34
C ALA A 747 25.50 70.53 -16.67
N PRO A 748 26.77 70.08 -16.54
CA PRO A 748 27.11 68.68 -16.72
C PRO A 748 26.36 67.83 -15.68
N GLY A 749 25.50 66.94 -16.16
CA GLY A 749 24.78 66.00 -15.30
C GLY A 749 25.73 65.00 -14.61
N PRO A 750 25.23 64.18 -13.67
CA PRO A 750 26.03 63.12 -13.08
C PRO A 750 26.58 62.25 -14.21
N ALA A 751 27.91 62.12 -14.28
CA ALA A 751 28.58 61.32 -15.29
C ALA A 751 27.91 59.94 -15.34
N ALA A 752 27.58 59.46 -16.54
CA ALA A 752 27.04 58.12 -16.75
C ALA A 752 28.10 57.08 -16.38
N GLY A 753 28.32 56.89 -15.08
CA GLY A 753 29.23 55.89 -14.53
C GLY A 753 28.76 54.50 -14.95
N GLY A 754 29.72 53.66 -15.35
CA GLY A 754 29.50 52.32 -15.86
C GLY A 754 28.56 51.48 -14.98
N LEU A 755 27.86 50.55 -15.62
CA LEU A 755 26.90 49.61 -15.00
C LEU A 755 27.59 48.64 -14.01
N ASP A 756 28.90 48.68 -13.94
CA ASP A 756 29.80 47.93 -13.10
C ASP A 756 29.90 48.62 -11.73
N GLY A 757 29.06 48.17 -10.78
CA GLY A 757 28.82 48.71 -9.44
C GLY A 757 30.03 48.86 -8.49
N ARG A 758 31.11 49.51 -8.91
CA ARG A 758 32.11 50.10 -8.02
C ARG A 758 31.64 51.51 -7.65
N ALA A 759 31.09 51.62 -6.44
CA ALA A 759 30.80 52.89 -5.81
C ALA A 759 32.12 53.71 -5.69
N GLY A 760 32.26 54.75 -6.52
CA GLY A 760 33.22 55.83 -6.26
C GLY A 760 32.81 56.61 -5.01
N PRO A 761 33.77 57.24 -4.30
CA PRO A 761 33.49 57.91 -3.03
C PRO A 761 32.43 59.00 -3.21
N ALA A 762 31.40 58.94 -2.36
CA ALA A 762 30.35 59.96 -2.24
C ALA A 762 31.00 61.30 -1.87
N GLY A 763 31.12 62.22 -2.82
CA GLY A 763 31.79 63.50 -2.56
C GLY A 763 31.74 64.56 -3.66
N GLY A 764 30.99 64.36 -4.75
CA GLY A 764 30.76 65.39 -5.76
C GLY A 764 29.33 65.91 -5.67
N GLY A 765 29.09 66.94 -4.86
CA GLY A 765 27.76 67.56 -4.77
C GLY A 765 27.31 68.10 -6.14
N LEU A 766 26.10 67.76 -6.57
CA LEU A 766 25.46 68.42 -7.72
C LEU A 766 25.30 69.91 -7.38
N VAL A 767 26.09 70.78 -8.01
CA VAL A 767 26.00 72.23 -7.78
C VAL A 767 24.66 72.72 -8.32
N GLY A 768 23.77 73.14 -7.41
CA GLY A 768 22.41 73.59 -7.75
C GLY A 768 21.41 72.48 -8.08
N GLY A 769 21.73 71.21 -7.78
CA GLY A 769 20.88 70.04 -8.03
C GLY A 769 20.53 69.25 -6.76
N GLY A 770 19.76 68.18 -6.89
CA GLY A 770 19.36 67.32 -5.78
C GLY A 770 19.11 65.86 -6.18
N ARG A 771 18.92 65.00 -5.18
CA ARG A 771 18.68 63.56 -5.35
C ARG A 771 17.67 63.06 -4.35
N VAL A 772 16.80 62.14 -4.77
CA VAL A 772 15.89 61.39 -3.89
C VAL A 772 15.73 59.94 -4.35
N ASP A 773 15.74 59.02 -3.40
CA ASP A 773 15.43 57.61 -3.62
C ASP A 773 13.97 57.35 -3.20
N LEU A 774 13.18 56.78 -4.11
CA LEU A 774 11.74 56.60 -3.99
C LEU A 774 11.39 55.12 -4.09
N ARG A 775 10.63 54.62 -3.12
CA ARG A 775 10.12 53.25 -3.11
C ARG A 775 8.77 53.19 -3.81
N LEU A 776 8.50 52.09 -4.53
CA LEU A 776 7.27 51.89 -5.29
C LEU A 776 6.01 52.20 -4.48
N ARG A 777 5.91 51.67 -3.24
CA ARG A 777 4.75 51.89 -2.36
C ARG A 777 4.47 53.37 -2.11
N ARG A 778 5.52 54.14 -1.76
CA ARG A 778 5.38 55.58 -1.48
C ARG A 778 4.96 56.36 -2.73
N TYR A 779 5.54 56.01 -3.88
CA TYR A 779 5.18 56.62 -5.16
C TYR A 779 3.71 56.40 -5.54
N VAL A 780 3.18 55.19 -5.28
CA VAL A 780 1.76 54.86 -5.52
C VAL A 780 0.84 55.59 -4.54
N ASP A 781 1.17 55.57 -3.24
CA ASP A 781 0.39 56.23 -2.19
C ASP A 781 0.26 57.75 -2.44
N ASP A 782 1.32 58.39 -2.93
CA ASP A 782 1.36 59.84 -3.22
C ASP A 782 0.85 60.18 -4.65
N GLY A 783 0.52 59.17 -5.47
CA GLY A 783 0.03 59.34 -6.85
C GLY A 783 1.05 60.01 -7.80
N GLY A 784 2.35 59.76 -7.58
CA GLY A 784 3.48 60.38 -8.26
C GLY A 784 4.63 60.70 -7.30
N ALA A 785 5.68 61.34 -7.81
CA ALA A 785 6.74 61.89 -7.00
C ALA A 785 6.74 63.42 -7.06
N GLU A 786 6.91 64.08 -5.94
CA GLU A 786 7.01 65.54 -5.87
C GLU A 786 8.41 65.93 -5.42
N ILE A 787 9.08 66.79 -6.19
CA ILE A 787 10.44 67.28 -5.90
C ILE A 787 10.51 68.80 -5.99
N THR A 788 11.23 69.43 -5.07
CA THR A 788 11.50 70.88 -5.10
C THR A 788 12.76 71.14 -5.91
N VAL A 789 12.62 71.85 -7.02
CA VAL A 789 13.69 72.09 -8.00
C VAL A 789 14.11 73.56 -8.10
N GLY A 790 13.41 74.46 -7.39
CA GLY A 790 13.64 75.90 -7.45
C GLY A 790 13.12 76.55 -8.74
N PRO A 791 13.33 77.86 -8.92
CA PRO A 791 12.66 78.64 -9.97
C PRO A 791 13.27 78.45 -11.38
N GLY A 792 14.54 78.01 -11.47
CA GLY A 792 15.27 77.85 -12.73
C GLY A 792 14.87 76.63 -13.54
N ALA A 793 15.30 76.57 -14.80
CA ALA A 793 15.14 75.38 -15.64
C ALA A 793 16.05 74.23 -15.13
N VAL A 794 15.51 73.02 -15.08
CA VAL A 794 16.23 71.82 -14.59
C VAL A 794 16.10 70.65 -15.54
N THR A 795 17.10 69.78 -15.55
CA THR A 795 17.04 68.43 -16.13
C THR A 795 16.88 67.42 -15.00
N ILE A 796 15.96 66.47 -15.17
CA ILE A 796 15.64 65.44 -14.19
C ILE A 796 15.96 64.07 -14.80
N SER A 797 16.60 63.20 -14.05
CA SER A 797 16.91 61.81 -14.41
C SER A 797 16.26 60.84 -13.44
N VAL A 798 15.71 59.74 -13.95
CA VAL A 798 15.13 58.65 -13.17
C VAL A 798 15.75 57.32 -13.59
N ARG A 799 16.19 56.53 -12.61
CA ARG A 799 16.73 55.17 -12.76
C ARG A 799 16.02 54.22 -11.81
N THR A 800 15.83 52.97 -12.16
CA THR A 800 15.50 51.95 -11.17
C THR A 800 16.78 51.37 -10.57
N VAL A 801 16.69 50.91 -9.33
CA VAL A 801 17.81 50.30 -8.62
C VAL A 801 17.33 48.99 -8.01
N ALA A 802 18.07 47.91 -8.26
CA ALA A 802 17.92 46.65 -7.54
C ALA A 802 19.17 46.40 -6.70
N GLY A 803 18.97 45.99 -5.45
CA GLY A 803 20.05 45.61 -4.54
C GLY A 803 19.89 44.17 -4.09
N ALA A 804 20.92 43.36 -4.28
CA ALA A 804 21.09 42.06 -3.63
C ALA A 804 22.56 41.93 -3.19
N ASP A 805 22.78 41.40 -1.98
CA ASP A 805 24.12 41.05 -1.48
C ASP A 805 25.14 42.21 -1.43
N GLY A 806 24.68 43.44 -1.16
CA GLY A 806 25.55 44.61 -0.98
C GLY A 806 26.04 45.30 -2.27
N THR A 807 25.58 44.84 -3.44
CA THR A 807 25.88 45.47 -4.74
C THR A 807 24.60 46.07 -5.34
N GLU A 808 24.60 47.37 -5.60
CA GLU A 808 23.51 48.05 -6.31
C GLU A 808 23.70 47.88 -7.83
N THR A 809 22.66 47.43 -8.53
CA THR A 809 22.58 47.47 -10.00
C THR A 809 21.49 48.47 -10.39
N ALA A 810 21.86 49.46 -11.21
CA ALA A 810 20.95 50.49 -11.68
C ALA A 810 20.60 50.29 -13.16
N SER A 811 19.38 50.65 -13.55
CA SER A 811 18.99 50.73 -14.96
C SER A 811 19.69 51.90 -15.67
N PRO A 812 19.63 51.93 -17.02
CA PRO A 812 19.83 53.17 -17.75
C PRO A 812 18.92 54.30 -17.23
N ALA A 813 19.40 55.54 -17.34
CA ALA A 813 18.64 56.73 -16.96
C ALA A 813 17.63 57.11 -18.03
N VAL A 814 16.43 57.51 -17.59
CA VAL A 814 15.46 58.25 -18.41
C VAL A 814 15.46 59.70 -17.95
N THR A 815 15.59 60.64 -18.89
CA THR A 815 15.74 62.06 -18.59
C THR A 815 14.62 62.91 -19.17
N VAL A 816 14.22 63.96 -18.45
CA VAL A 816 13.24 64.96 -18.90
C VAL A 816 13.72 66.37 -18.56
N ALA A 817 13.58 67.31 -19.50
CA ALA A 817 13.89 68.72 -19.28
C ALA A 817 12.64 69.48 -18.83
N VAL A 818 12.75 70.29 -17.77
CA VAL A 818 11.67 71.09 -17.22
C VAL A 818 12.04 72.57 -17.27
N PRO A 819 11.26 73.42 -17.96
CA PRO A 819 11.53 74.85 -18.04
C PRO A 819 11.39 75.53 -16.67
N GLY A 820 11.94 76.75 -16.53
CA GLY A 820 11.79 77.56 -15.31
C GLY A 820 10.35 78.03 -15.07
N ARG A 821 10.07 78.52 -13.86
CA ARG A 821 8.77 79.11 -13.48
C ARG A 821 8.51 80.40 -14.27
N ALA A 822 7.25 80.66 -14.64
CA ALA A 822 6.83 81.92 -15.25
C ALA A 822 6.82 83.07 -14.22
N ILE A 823 7.27 84.25 -14.64
CA ILE A 823 7.36 85.46 -13.82
C ILE A 823 5.97 86.10 -13.67
N GLU A 824 5.50 86.28 -12.45
CA GLU A 824 4.24 86.99 -12.18
C GLU A 824 4.38 88.49 -12.43
N VAL A 825 3.40 89.08 -13.12
CA VAL A 825 3.34 90.51 -13.43
C VAL A 825 1.98 91.04 -13.04
N THR A 826 1.94 91.86 -11.99
CA THR A 826 0.72 92.49 -11.53
C THR A 826 0.38 93.70 -12.40
N TYR A 827 -0.86 93.87 -12.82
CA TYR A 827 -1.27 95.01 -13.65
C TYR A 827 -2.53 95.73 -13.15
N THR A 828 -2.61 97.03 -13.41
CA THR A 828 -3.83 97.84 -13.24
C THR A 828 -4.06 98.72 -14.46
N VAL A 829 -5.32 98.98 -14.81
CA VAL A 829 -5.68 99.89 -15.91
C VAL A 829 -6.56 101.00 -15.35
N ARG A 830 -6.13 102.26 -15.46
CA ARG A 830 -6.81 103.44 -14.90
C ARG A 830 -6.95 104.57 -15.94
N GLN A 831 -7.89 105.48 -15.74
CA GLN A 831 -7.96 106.74 -16.49
C GLN A 831 -7.18 107.84 -15.76
N ALA A 832 -6.35 108.61 -16.47
CA ALA A 832 -5.57 109.71 -15.93
C ALA A 832 -5.67 110.95 -16.84
N GLY A 833 -5.68 112.17 -16.25
CA GLY A 833 -5.67 113.45 -16.98
C GLY A 833 -6.82 114.41 -16.62
N LEU A 834 -6.70 115.66 -17.08
CA LEU A 834 -7.70 116.73 -16.86
C LEU A 834 -9.03 116.44 -17.59
N PRO A 835 -10.17 116.95 -17.09
CA PRO A 835 -11.47 116.85 -17.77
C PRO A 835 -11.37 117.34 -19.23
N GLY A 836 -11.73 116.49 -20.20
CA GLY A 836 -11.61 116.77 -21.64
C GLY A 836 -10.33 116.23 -22.33
N ARG A 837 -9.31 115.77 -21.58
CA ARG A 837 -8.07 115.17 -22.12
C ARG A 837 -7.65 113.89 -21.37
N ARG A 838 -8.60 113.05 -20.95
CA ARG A 838 -8.31 111.80 -20.21
C ARG A 838 -7.70 110.73 -21.13
N ARG A 839 -6.66 110.03 -20.66
CA ARG A 839 -6.02 108.87 -21.32
C ARG A 839 -6.05 107.64 -20.41
N LEU A 840 -6.05 106.45 -21.00
CA LEU A 840 -5.87 105.22 -20.24
C LEU A 840 -4.38 105.01 -19.92
N VAL A 841 -4.08 104.50 -18.74
CA VAL A 841 -2.74 104.13 -18.29
C VAL A 841 -2.77 102.70 -17.77
N VAL A 842 -1.90 101.85 -18.30
CA VAL A 842 -1.62 100.50 -17.77
C VAL A 842 -0.38 100.59 -16.90
N THR A 843 -0.52 100.23 -15.63
CA THR A 843 0.61 100.07 -14.71
C THR A 843 0.96 98.60 -14.65
N LEU A 844 2.20 98.24 -14.96
CA LEU A 844 2.73 96.87 -14.86
C LEU A 844 3.76 96.80 -13.74
N THR A 845 3.67 95.82 -12.85
CA THR A 845 4.61 95.59 -11.74
C THR A 845 5.07 94.13 -11.77
N PRO A 846 6.26 93.83 -12.32
CA PRO A 846 6.76 92.47 -12.41
C PRO A 846 7.35 92.00 -11.06
N GLU A 847 7.27 90.71 -10.74
CA GLU A 847 7.91 90.16 -9.54
C GLU A 847 9.45 90.09 -9.68
N ALA A 848 9.96 89.97 -10.90
CA ALA A 848 11.38 89.87 -11.24
C ALA A 848 11.74 90.69 -12.49
N THR A 849 13.00 91.14 -12.58
CA THR A 849 13.51 91.89 -13.74
C THR A 849 13.50 90.96 -14.95
N CYS A 850 12.81 91.37 -16.01
CA CYS A 850 12.67 90.57 -17.21
C CYS A 850 12.26 91.41 -18.41
N ARG A 851 12.36 90.81 -19.60
CA ARG A 851 11.74 91.31 -20.81
C ARG A 851 10.32 90.76 -20.89
N LEU A 852 9.31 91.62 -20.74
CA LEU A 852 7.91 91.24 -20.93
C LEU A 852 7.67 90.91 -22.40
N PRO A 853 6.90 89.85 -22.71
CA PRO A 853 6.42 89.62 -24.07
C PRO A 853 5.47 90.73 -24.50
N PRO A 854 5.12 90.82 -25.80
CA PRO A 854 4.07 91.71 -26.27
C PRO A 854 2.76 91.42 -25.52
N LEU A 855 2.08 92.48 -25.06
CA LEU A 855 0.84 92.40 -24.31
C LEU A 855 -0.29 93.10 -25.06
N VAL A 856 -1.53 92.66 -24.87
CA VAL A 856 -2.72 93.33 -25.38
C VAL A 856 -3.65 93.71 -24.23
N VAL A 857 -4.24 94.90 -24.33
CA VAL A 857 -5.29 95.37 -23.44
C VAL A 857 -6.61 95.18 -24.17
N VAL A 858 -7.48 94.37 -23.60
CA VAL A 858 -8.76 93.98 -24.17
C VAL A 858 -9.89 94.57 -23.34
N GLY A 859 -10.88 95.15 -24.02
CA GLY A 859 -12.03 95.81 -23.42
C GLY A 859 -13.35 95.26 -23.94
N ARG A 860 -14.40 95.32 -23.12
CA ARG A 860 -15.78 95.05 -23.56
C ARG A 860 -16.69 96.26 -23.30
N PRO A 861 -17.52 96.67 -24.29
CA PRO A 861 -18.35 97.87 -24.18
C PRO A 861 -19.48 97.74 -23.14
N ASP A 862 -19.84 96.52 -22.73
CA ASP A 862 -20.82 96.22 -21.68
C ASP A 862 -20.27 96.37 -20.25
N GLY A 863 -18.96 96.64 -20.12
CA GLY A 863 -18.29 96.87 -18.83
C GLY A 863 -17.84 95.61 -18.08
N ILE A 864 -18.01 94.42 -18.67
CA ILE A 864 -17.57 93.14 -18.08
C ILE A 864 -16.09 92.89 -18.42
N LEU A 865 -15.33 92.31 -17.48
CA LEU A 865 -13.92 91.96 -17.72
C LEU A 865 -13.78 90.74 -18.65
N PRO A 866 -12.95 90.81 -19.70
CA PRO A 866 -12.54 89.64 -20.47
C PRO A 866 -11.81 88.62 -19.58
N LEU A 867 -11.99 87.32 -19.86
CA LEU A 867 -11.26 86.22 -19.20
C LEU A 867 -9.99 85.81 -19.96
N ASP A 868 -9.93 86.11 -21.26
CA ASP A 868 -8.80 85.85 -22.14
C ASP A 868 -8.77 86.92 -23.26
N ALA A 869 -7.69 86.94 -24.03
CA ALA A 869 -7.48 87.93 -25.08
C ALA A 869 -8.50 87.86 -26.25
N SER A 870 -9.17 86.71 -26.44
CA SER A 870 -10.13 86.50 -27.53
C SER A 870 -11.55 86.98 -27.20
N ARG A 871 -11.84 87.22 -25.91
CA ARG A 871 -13.20 87.56 -25.41
C ARG A 871 -13.40 89.06 -25.18
N GLY A 872 -13.13 89.87 -26.20
CA GLY A 872 -13.39 91.31 -26.21
C GLY A 872 -12.78 92.00 -27.42
N THR A 873 -12.73 93.33 -27.42
CA THR A 873 -12.07 94.12 -28.46
C THR A 873 -10.71 94.57 -27.96
N VAL A 874 -9.65 94.37 -28.75
CA VAL A 874 -8.31 94.89 -28.44
C VAL A 874 -8.37 96.42 -28.48
N VAL A 875 -8.09 97.04 -27.34
CA VAL A 875 -8.11 98.50 -27.14
C VAL A 875 -6.72 99.09 -27.37
N ALA A 876 -5.67 98.36 -26.99
CA ALA A 876 -4.29 98.74 -27.27
C ALA A 876 -3.37 97.50 -27.26
N ALA A 877 -2.29 97.59 -28.02
CA ALA A 877 -1.19 96.63 -27.98
C ALA A 877 0.06 97.29 -27.37
N LEU A 878 0.81 96.52 -26.61
CA LEU A 878 2.04 96.90 -25.92
C LEU A 878 3.15 96.02 -26.48
N ALA A 879 4.15 96.62 -27.11
CA ALA A 879 5.33 95.88 -27.56
C ALA A 879 6.10 95.30 -26.36
N ALA A 880 6.86 94.23 -26.64
CA ALA A 880 7.82 93.65 -25.69
C ALA A 880 8.74 94.74 -25.12
N ARG A 881 9.06 94.63 -23.83
CA ARG A 881 9.84 95.65 -23.12
C ARG A 881 10.54 95.11 -21.91
N ASP A 882 11.67 95.71 -21.59
CA ASP A 882 12.38 95.43 -20.36
C ASP A 882 11.71 96.14 -19.18
N VAL A 883 11.49 95.38 -18.11
CA VAL A 883 10.93 95.87 -16.86
C VAL A 883 11.79 95.44 -15.69
N VAL A 884 11.86 96.28 -14.67
CA VAL A 884 12.67 96.05 -13.48
C VAL A 884 11.78 95.48 -12.37
N ALA A 885 12.30 94.48 -11.65
CA ALA A 885 11.61 93.84 -10.54
C ALA A 885 10.98 94.87 -9.58
N ARG A 886 9.70 94.67 -9.27
CA ARG A 886 8.92 95.45 -8.28
C ARG A 886 8.85 96.96 -8.54
N GLN A 887 9.26 97.43 -9.72
CA GLN A 887 9.10 98.82 -10.13
C GLN A 887 7.86 98.95 -11.02
N PRO A 888 6.82 99.68 -10.58
CA PRO A 888 5.65 99.93 -11.41
C PRO A 888 6.03 100.76 -12.65
N VAL A 889 5.66 100.27 -13.83
CA VAL A 889 5.85 100.98 -15.10
C VAL A 889 4.48 101.44 -15.61
N ASP A 890 4.27 102.76 -15.65
CA ASP A 890 3.05 103.38 -16.17
C ASP A 890 3.16 103.60 -17.67
N ILE A 891 2.22 103.02 -18.43
CA ILE A 891 2.20 103.07 -19.88
C ILE A 891 0.91 103.76 -20.34
N PRO A 892 0.98 104.98 -20.89
CA PRO A 892 -0.19 105.64 -21.47
C PRO A 892 -0.59 104.94 -22.77
N LEU A 893 -1.88 104.67 -22.94
CA LEU A 893 -2.46 104.10 -24.16
C LEU A 893 -3.01 105.22 -25.04
N GLU A 894 -2.72 105.17 -26.33
CA GLU A 894 -3.27 106.08 -27.36
C GLU A 894 -4.68 105.66 -27.81
N ALA A 895 -5.53 105.25 -26.87
CA ALA A 895 -6.90 104.82 -27.13
C ALA A 895 -7.86 105.43 -26.12
N ALA A 896 -9.01 105.92 -26.60
CA ALA A 896 -10.08 106.44 -25.76
C ALA A 896 -11.13 105.34 -25.50
N TRP A 897 -11.46 105.12 -24.23
CA TRP A 897 -12.47 104.12 -23.83
C TRP A 897 -13.49 104.73 -22.87
N LYS A 898 -14.77 104.66 -23.25
CA LYS A 898 -15.86 105.39 -22.57
C LYS A 898 -16.24 104.79 -21.21
N SER A 899 -15.94 103.51 -20.96
CA SER A 899 -16.33 102.81 -19.72
C SER A 899 -15.14 102.08 -19.09
N PRO A 900 -14.41 102.68 -18.12
CA PRO A 900 -13.24 102.04 -17.49
C PRO A 900 -13.46 100.67 -16.83
N PRO A 901 -14.60 100.35 -16.17
CA PRO A 901 -14.86 98.96 -15.77
C PRO A 901 -14.99 98.12 -17.06
N GLY A 902 -14.18 97.07 -17.22
CA GLY A 902 -14.20 96.19 -18.40
C GLY A 902 -12.88 96.00 -19.16
N LEU A 903 -11.75 96.52 -18.67
CA LEU A 903 -10.42 96.36 -19.30
C LEU A 903 -9.52 95.34 -18.56
N ALA A 904 -8.94 94.40 -19.32
CA ALA A 904 -7.97 93.40 -18.85
C ALA A 904 -6.74 93.31 -19.78
N CYS A 905 -5.60 92.87 -19.24
CA CYS A 905 -4.34 92.77 -19.97
C CYS A 905 -3.93 91.30 -20.09
N PHE A 906 -3.52 90.89 -21.29
CA PHE A 906 -3.12 89.51 -21.60
C PHE A 906 -1.82 89.52 -22.40
N VAL A 907 -1.11 88.39 -22.42
CA VAL A 907 -0.02 88.17 -23.38
C VAL A 907 -0.62 88.06 -24.77
N ASP A 908 -0.03 88.75 -25.74
CA ASP A 908 -0.47 88.69 -27.13
C ASP A 908 -0.03 87.37 -27.78
N GLY A 909 -0.97 86.44 -27.92
CA GLY A 909 -0.73 85.15 -28.58
C GLY A 909 -0.61 85.24 -30.11
N GLY A 910 -0.93 86.39 -30.72
CA GLY A 910 -0.83 86.63 -32.16
C GLY A 910 0.45 87.33 -32.60
N ALA A 911 1.25 87.84 -31.66
CA ALA A 911 2.53 88.49 -31.94
C ALA A 911 3.63 87.45 -32.24
N ALA A 912 4.61 87.83 -33.06
CA ALA A 912 5.79 86.99 -33.30
C ALA A 912 6.50 86.70 -31.95
N PRO A 913 6.85 85.44 -31.65
CA PRO A 913 7.48 85.10 -30.39
C PRO A 913 8.86 85.76 -30.29
N ASP A 914 9.07 86.55 -29.24
CA ASP A 914 10.38 87.10 -28.88
C ASP A 914 11.13 86.05 -28.03
N PRO A 915 12.24 85.45 -28.53
CA PRO A 915 12.96 84.40 -27.81
C PRO A 915 13.65 84.91 -26.53
N GLU A 916 13.84 86.22 -26.39
CA GLU A 916 14.40 86.84 -25.19
C GLU A 916 13.31 87.23 -24.17
N ALA A 917 12.03 87.15 -24.54
CA ALA A 917 10.94 87.43 -23.63
C ALA A 917 10.79 86.32 -22.58
N ALA A 918 10.66 86.73 -21.33
CA ALA A 918 10.38 85.80 -20.25
C ALA A 918 8.96 85.23 -20.38
N ARG A 919 8.76 84.00 -19.93
CA ARG A 919 7.41 83.49 -19.67
C ARG A 919 6.84 84.28 -18.50
N VAL A 920 5.70 84.94 -18.71
CA VAL A 920 5.02 85.74 -17.68
C VAL A 920 3.60 85.27 -17.42
N THR A 921 3.11 85.52 -16.21
CA THR A 921 1.70 85.35 -15.82
C THR A 921 1.16 86.71 -15.38
N LEU A 922 0.09 87.20 -16.02
CA LEU A 922 -0.49 88.51 -15.71
C LEU A 922 -1.58 88.40 -14.66
N VAL A 923 -1.46 89.19 -13.60
CA VAL A 923 -2.40 89.20 -12.47
C VAL A 923 -2.98 90.60 -12.30
N ARG A 924 -4.31 90.76 -12.36
CA ARG A 924 -4.93 92.08 -12.20
C ARG A 924 -4.96 92.48 -10.72
N SER A 925 -4.39 93.63 -10.37
CA SER A 925 -4.55 94.21 -9.03
C SER A 925 -5.88 94.95 -8.90
N ARG A 926 -6.55 94.78 -7.75
CA ARG A 926 -7.78 95.52 -7.39
C ARG A 926 -7.39 96.81 -6.66
N GLY A 927 -7.32 97.93 -7.36
CA GLY A 927 -7.10 99.24 -6.72
C GLY A 927 -8.34 99.72 -5.94
N MET A 928 -8.13 100.16 -4.69
CA MET A 928 -9.07 100.98 -3.91
C MET A 928 -9.46 102.25 -4.70
N ARG A 929 -10.71 102.69 -4.50
CA ARG A 929 -11.42 103.77 -5.25
C ARG A 929 -10.59 105.00 -5.59
#